data_AF-A0A1L9TIW8-F1
#
_entry.id   AF-A0A1L9TIW8-F1
#
_cell.length_a   1.000
_cell.length_b   1.000
_cell.length_c   1.000
_cell.angle_alpha   90.00
_cell.angle_beta   90.00
_cell.angle_gamma   90.00
#
_symmetry.space_group_name_H-M   'P 1'
#
loop_
_entity.id
_entity.type
_entity.pdbx_description
1 polymer ?
#
loop_
_entity_poly.entity_id
_entity_poly.type
_entity_poly.pdbx_seq_one_letter_code
_entity_poly.pdbx_strand_id
1 'polypeptide(L)'
;MGVFKGTVNALHLLMEDNSLKDVYNVLLSFDSCSEFFTTLGHLNPELNILEVGAGTGSATARFLEYLHAPDGTCLYSKYTFSDVSAGFLAAARERFSRYDGMEYAVLNISEDPAAQGIELGKYDLVIASNVIHATPSLSRSLCNIKSLLAPGGRLFLQELAEECRGAEYIFGLLPGWWVGENDQRIDKPHVSVDRWRQELKTAGFNGIDFAIHEQTNLLVNLVSRCPVPPVGPEIVNILVPDKHSKWAMDVVKQFTLKGHQVTICTLDQQAPPNEGDAISLLDATGPFLLNISEETFQQLKTFLLSPSVKRVLWFNQNTISHLLQVHDHLRRIQGPDETPREEYVLRNGVIHVGRFQAADMGIELDSPVRGCTPRRLGIESTGLLDTMFWREDALSNPTEGEVLIRVAYIGLNLKDIITALGLIATPDQLGLEGSEVVQAVGAGVSTVKPEDRVIFLGPGCFATHVILSSRKVIPLPREWSLEEGATSPIVSLTAAQCLLRMGNLQRGQSVLIHAAAGGVGIAAIRICKGIGAKIYATVGSETKIYATVGSETKVQYLMDTFGIPRSDIFHSRDSSFYTDLMRETGGHGVDIVLSSLSGELLRTSWKCVAPGGTMFDISRRDVLADAMLPMKHFVGRRSFITVDLGEYMEEATDQSADFFIPVNQGLVGPILPVTCFDASDVPAAFRHMQSGQHIGKILVRMPEDLNTLPTRDTRAGIAFSPDSAYLLSGGLGGLGRALSNWMVEKGARCLVYLSPSAGTTEEHRNFEQELKCQGCEVVFVRGTAADMSDVQKAISHSPKPVKGLFQLALALKDITFERMAFEDWSIPLTAEVNGTWNLHQAFQNAALDFFVMFGSITDIAGMAGQCNYSAANTFIHALARHRHALGQPASVLDLGPVADIGYVSRCPELVKTFSGRFEFQFIRKREMLDAVEALVYHSSSALGSSANQYDLNHIILGFTPTPWIRQRGDTRLAILRNRAQRQQQDPDTVDDIVDFVAQVESEPELLNRPSTEEFLIVKVGHMIKSPSPRGPVVKPDLKALAGIPIDSLIAIEARAWARKRLGVQISLSDITAAGNSLYSVVPGMSIDSDEIAAALGPQLQAV
;
A
#
# COMPACT_ATOMS: atom_id res chain seq x y z
N MET A 1 49.81 -21.34 -19.32
CA MET A 1 50.81 -22.35 -19.74
C MET A 1 50.16 -23.64 -20.25
N GLY A 2 49.23 -24.28 -19.52
CA GLY A 2 48.58 -25.53 -19.98
C GLY A 2 47.75 -25.39 -21.26
N VAL A 3 46.99 -24.29 -21.42
CA VAL A 3 46.21 -24.01 -22.65
C VAL A 3 47.11 -23.91 -23.88
N PHE A 4 48.19 -23.11 -23.82
CA PHE A 4 49.16 -22.97 -24.93
C PHE A 4 49.94 -24.24 -25.26
N LYS A 5 50.03 -25.20 -24.32
CA LYS A 5 50.64 -26.51 -24.54
C LYS A 5 49.64 -27.57 -25.03
N GLY A 6 48.36 -27.22 -25.20
CA GLY A 6 47.28 -28.14 -25.57
C GLY A 6 46.91 -29.15 -24.48
N THR A 7 47.39 -28.98 -23.25
CA THR A 7 47.15 -29.92 -22.14
C THR A 7 45.95 -29.55 -21.29
N VAL A 8 45.36 -28.37 -21.48
CA VAL A 8 44.16 -27.88 -20.77
C VAL A 8 43.21 -27.27 -21.79
N ASN A 9 41.94 -27.66 -21.75
CA ASN A 9 40.90 -27.06 -22.59
C ASN A 9 40.55 -25.66 -22.06
N ALA A 10 40.67 -24.63 -22.90
CA ALA A 10 40.42 -23.24 -22.52
C ALA A 10 38.97 -23.01 -22.05
N LEU A 11 37.99 -23.69 -22.65
CA LEU A 11 36.58 -23.58 -22.27
C LEU A 11 36.35 -24.13 -20.86
N HIS A 12 36.97 -25.26 -20.50
CA HIS A 12 36.85 -25.84 -19.17
C HIS A 12 37.34 -24.88 -18.09
N LEU A 13 38.48 -24.22 -18.33
CA LEU A 13 39.06 -23.24 -17.41
C LEU A 13 38.19 -21.98 -17.29
N LEU A 14 37.53 -21.55 -18.37
CA LEU A 14 36.59 -20.42 -18.32
C LEU A 14 35.29 -20.81 -17.61
N MET A 15 34.86 -22.07 -17.63
CA MET A 15 33.66 -22.49 -16.89
C MET A 15 33.90 -22.71 -15.39
N GLU A 16 35.15 -22.90 -14.96
CA GLU A 16 35.50 -22.99 -13.53
C GLU A 16 35.13 -21.70 -12.79
N ASP A 17 34.55 -21.84 -11.59
CA ASP A 17 34.13 -20.76 -10.69
C ASP A 17 33.22 -19.69 -11.33
N ASN A 18 32.46 -20.05 -12.38
CA ASN A 18 31.62 -19.12 -13.17
C ASN A 18 32.39 -17.99 -13.89
N SER A 19 33.70 -18.13 -14.11
CA SER A 19 34.55 -17.07 -14.68
C SER A 19 34.07 -16.56 -16.05
N LEU A 20 33.54 -17.44 -16.91
CA LEU A 20 33.01 -17.10 -18.23
C LEU A 20 31.81 -16.15 -18.13
N LYS A 21 30.93 -16.37 -17.15
CA LYS A 21 29.78 -15.52 -16.88
C LYS A 21 30.25 -14.12 -16.47
N ASP A 22 31.28 -14.03 -15.63
CA ASP A 22 31.82 -12.75 -15.16
C ASP A 22 32.48 -11.95 -16.29
N VAL A 23 33.20 -12.62 -17.20
CA VAL A 23 33.72 -11.99 -18.41
C VAL A 23 32.59 -11.40 -19.27
N TYR A 24 31.50 -12.15 -19.48
CA TYR A 24 30.33 -11.62 -20.19
C TYR A 24 29.67 -10.45 -19.45
N ASN A 25 29.55 -10.52 -18.13
CA ASN A 25 28.99 -9.41 -17.33
C ASN A 25 29.82 -8.13 -17.47
N VAL A 26 31.15 -8.22 -17.52
CA VAL A 26 32.04 -7.07 -17.73
C VAL A 26 31.90 -6.50 -19.16
N LEU A 27 31.73 -7.36 -20.17
CA LEU A 27 31.48 -6.90 -21.54
C LEU A 27 30.13 -6.15 -21.63
N LEU A 28 29.12 -6.65 -20.92
CA LEU A 28 27.76 -6.10 -20.91
C LEU A 28 27.56 -4.94 -19.92
N SER A 29 28.50 -4.66 -19.01
CA SER A 29 28.33 -3.60 -18.01
C SER A 29 28.31 -2.18 -18.59
N PHE A 30 28.70 -2.04 -19.87
CA PHE A 30 28.76 -0.77 -20.58
C PHE A 30 27.57 -0.55 -21.53
N ASP A 31 26.54 -1.40 -21.49
CA ASP A 31 25.45 -1.43 -22.47
C ASP A 31 24.40 -0.31 -22.27
N SER A 32 24.01 0.33 -23.38
CA SER A 32 23.04 1.42 -23.46
C SER A 32 21.68 1.02 -24.05
N CYS A 33 21.39 -0.28 -24.21
CA CYS A 33 20.18 -0.74 -24.90
C CYS A 33 18.87 -0.71 -24.08
N SER A 34 18.89 -0.30 -22.82
CA SER A 34 17.71 -0.36 -21.93
C SER A 34 16.49 0.39 -22.51
N GLU A 35 16.71 1.60 -23.05
CA GLU A 35 15.64 2.42 -23.62
C GLU A 35 14.91 1.71 -24.77
N PHE A 36 15.64 0.95 -25.60
CA PHE A 36 15.04 0.19 -26.69
C PHE A 36 14.09 -0.90 -26.17
N PHE A 37 14.56 -1.73 -25.24
CA PHE A 37 13.76 -2.84 -24.69
C PHE A 37 12.55 -2.33 -23.91
N THR A 38 12.75 -1.35 -23.04
CA THR A 38 11.66 -0.75 -22.26
C THR A 38 10.62 -0.11 -23.20
N THR A 39 11.05 0.66 -24.20
CA THR A 39 10.14 1.28 -25.17
C THR A 39 9.39 0.24 -26.00
N LEU A 40 10.08 -0.83 -26.44
CA LEU A 40 9.47 -1.89 -27.23
C LEU A 40 8.45 -2.70 -26.41
N GLY A 41 8.78 -3.02 -25.15
CA GLY A 41 7.87 -3.67 -24.21
C GLY A 41 6.64 -2.82 -23.88
N HIS A 42 6.79 -1.49 -23.76
CA HIS A 42 5.62 -0.60 -23.62
C HIS A 42 4.76 -0.55 -24.89
N LEU A 43 5.41 -0.54 -26.07
CA LEU A 43 4.72 -0.51 -27.36
C LEU A 43 3.88 -1.79 -27.55
N ASN A 44 4.46 -2.95 -27.25
CA ASN A 44 3.81 -4.24 -27.28
C ASN A 44 4.13 -5.01 -25.98
N PRO A 45 3.27 -4.97 -24.95
CA PRO A 45 3.51 -5.73 -23.73
C PRO A 45 3.33 -7.24 -23.91
N GLU A 46 2.77 -7.68 -25.05
CA GLU A 46 2.53 -9.10 -25.34
C GLU A 46 3.61 -9.71 -26.24
N LEU A 47 4.80 -9.10 -26.33
CA LEU A 47 5.90 -9.57 -27.18
C LEU A 47 6.12 -11.08 -27.05
N ASN A 48 6.23 -11.75 -28.20
CA ASN A 48 6.80 -13.07 -28.30
C ASN A 48 8.27 -12.95 -28.70
N ILE A 49 9.16 -13.25 -27.76
CA ILE A 49 10.60 -13.02 -27.85
C ILE A 49 11.33 -14.35 -28.01
N LEU A 50 12.32 -14.39 -28.90
CA LEU A 50 13.30 -15.48 -28.99
C LEU A 50 14.72 -14.92 -28.81
N GLU A 51 15.44 -15.43 -27.82
CA GLU A 51 16.87 -15.18 -27.67
C GLU A 51 17.67 -16.34 -28.26
N VAL A 52 18.49 -16.07 -29.27
CA VAL A 52 19.34 -17.04 -29.96
C VAL A 52 20.71 -17.09 -29.28
N GLY A 53 21.13 -18.29 -28.85
CA GLY A 53 22.46 -18.52 -28.25
C GLY A 53 22.68 -17.78 -26.94
N ALA A 54 21.70 -17.82 -26.06
CA ALA A 54 21.70 -17.11 -24.78
C ALA A 54 22.81 -17.59 -23.81
N GLY A 55 23.36 -18.80 -24.00
CA GLY A 55 24.55 -19.29 -23.31
C GLY A 55 24.40 -19.31 -21.80
N THR A 56 25.28 -18.59 -21.10
CA THR A 56 25.28 -18.50 -19.63
C THR A 56 24.11 -17.66 -19.06
N GLY A 57 23.33 -17.01 -19.91
CA GLY A 57 22.23 -16.12 -19.54
C GLY A 57 22.67 -14.78 -18.96
N SER A 58 23.91 -14.34 -19.21
CA SER A 58 24.37 -13.01 -18.75
C SER A 58 23.61 -11.86 -19.42
N ALA A 59 23.38 -11.94 -20.73
CA ALA A 59 22.59 -10.94 -21.47
C ALA A 59 21.10 -11.05 -21.13
N THR A 60 20.54 -12.26 -21.10
CA THR A 60 19.17 -12.55 -20.65
C THR A 60 18.81 -11.86 -19.35
N ALA A 61 19.69 -11.91 -18.34
CA ALA A 61 19.42 -11.29 -17.04
C ALA A 61 19.18 -9.77 -17.15
N ARG A 62 19.93 -9.07 -18.01
CA ARG A 62 19.77 -7.62 -18.25
C ARG A 62 18.54 -7.32 -19.10
N PHE A 63 18.31 -8.09 -20.17
CA PHE A 63 17.15 -7.88 -21.03
C PHE A 63 15.84 -8.11 -20.27
N LEU A 64 15.80 -9.13 -19.39
CA LEU A 64 14.68 -9.33 -18.49
C LEU A 64 14.51 -8.12 -17.58
N GLU A 65 15.54 -7.58 -16.93
CA GLU A 65 15.40 -6.33 -16.14
C GLU A 65 14.76 -5.17 -16.93
N TYR A 66 15.09 -5.00 -18.21
CA TYR A 66 14.53 -3.93 -19.06
C TYR A 66 13.10 -4.20 -19.55
N LEU A 67 12.70 -5.47 -19.58
CA LEU A 67 11.40 -5.95 -20.03
C LEU A 67 10.43 -6.22 -18.86
N HIS A 68 10.67 -5.59 -17.71
CA HIS A 68 9.73 -5.56 -16.60
C HIS A 68 9.37 -4.11 -16.25
N ALA A 69 8.10 -3.91 -15.90
CA ALA A 69 7.67 -2.67 -15.28
C ALA A 69 8.23 -2.57 -13.84
N PRO A 70 8.28 -1.36 -13.24
CA PRO A 70 8.78 -1.16 -11.87
C PRO A 70 8.13 -2.03 -10.79
N ASP A 71 6.87 -2.43 -10.98
CA ASP A 71 6.12 -3.34 -10.09
C ASP A 71 6.45 -4.84 -10.33
N GLY A 72 7.38 -5.13 -11.23
CA GLY A 72 7.78 -6.47 -11.64
C GLY A 72 6.82 -7.13 -12.63
N THR A 73 5.87 -6.41 -13.24
CA THR A 73 5.01 -6.96 -14.29
C THR A 73 5.82 -7.17 -15.59
N CYS A 74 5.67 -8.33 -16.23
CA CYS A 74 6.34 -8.62 -17.51
C CYS A 74 5.81 -7.71 -18.64
N LEU A 75 6.70 -7.20 -19.49
CA LEU A 75 6.39 -6.47 -20.72
C LEU A 75 6.54 -7.36 -21.97
N TYR A 76 6.36 -8.67 -21.79
CA TYR A 76 6.30 -9.69 -22.84
C TYR A 76 5.30 -10.77 -22.43
N SER A 77 4.76 -11.52 -23.40
CA SER A 77 3.92 -12.68 -23.12
C SER A 77 4.73 -13.97 -23.07
N LYS A 78 5.76 -14.08 -23.91
CA LYS A 78 6.66 -15.23 -23.98
C LYS A 78 8.10 -14.81 -24.23
N TYR A 79 9.02 -15.42 -23.50
CA TYR A 79 10.46 -15.27 -23.69
C TYR A 79 11.09 -16.64 -23.88
N THR A 80 11.46 -16.97 -25.12
CA THR A 80 12.12 -18.23 -25.46
C THR A 80 13.62 -18.07 -25.32
N PHE A 81 14.19 -18.63 -24.26
CA PHE A 81 15.63 -18.81 -24.10
C PHE A 81 16.09 -19.98 -24.97
N SER A 82 17.02 -19.75 -25.89
CA SER A 82 17.56 -20.84 -26.71
C SER A 82 19.08 -20.88 -26.76
N ASP A 83 19.62 -22.09 -26.90
CA ASP A 83 21.05 -22.33 -27.06
C ASP A 83 21.29 -23.48 -28.04
N VAL A 84 22.49 -23.55 -28.63
CA VAL A 84 22.88 -24.61 -29.58
C VAL A 84 22.85 -26.01 -28.95
N SER A 85 22.92 -26.10 -27.61
CA SER A 85 22.82 -27.36 -26.88
C SER A 85 21.99 -27.23 -25.60
N ALA A 86 21.55 -28.37 -25.06
CA ALA A 86 20.82 -28.40 -23.79
C ALA A 86 21.69 -28.03 -22.56
N GLY A 87 23.01 -27.86 -22.72
CA GLY A 87 23.98 -27.76 -21.63
C GLY A 87 23.72 -26.60 -20.66
N PHE A 88 23.17 -25.48 -21.14
CA PHE A 88 22.86 -24.32 -20.31
C PHE A 88 21.39 -24.24 -19.86
N LEU A 89 20.50 -25.03 -20.46
CA LEU A 89 19.05 -24.89 -20.24
C LEU A 89 18.63 -25.21 -18.81
N ALA A 90 19.25 -26.21 -18.17
CA ALA A 90 18.91 -26.59 -16.80
C ALA A 90 19.26 -25.48 -15.79
N ALA A 91 20.47 -24.92 -15.89
CA ALA A 91 20.91 -23.81 -15.04
C ALA A 91 20.11 -22.53 -15.33
N ALA A 92 19.75 -22.26 -16.58
CA ALA A 92 18.90 -21.13 -16.95
C ALA A 92 17.49 -21.25 -16.34
N ARG A 93 16.88 -22.44 -16.36
CA ARG A 93 15.56 -22.70 -15.73
C ARG A 93 15.56 -22.39 -14.24
N GLU A 94 16.61 -22.80 -13.53
CA GLU A 94 16.75 -22.50 -12.10
C GLU A 94 16.99 -21.00 -11.87
N ARG A 95 17.90 -20.39 -12.64
CA ARG A 95 18.28 -18.98 -12.49
C ARG A 95 17.12 -18.02 -12.77
N PHE A 96 16.28 -18.33 -13.75
CA PHE A 96 15.19 -17.46 -14.20
C PHE A 96 13.81 -17.96 -13.76
N SER A 97 13.73 -18.87 -12.77
CA SER A 97 12.46 -19.42 -12.28
C SER A 97 11.52 -18.37 -11.68
N ARG A 98 12.05 -17.21 -11.29
CA ARG A 98 11.28 -16.07 -10.76
C ARG A 98 10.55 -15.25 -11.85
N TYR A 99 10.89 -15.48 -13.12
CA TYR A 99 10.36 -14.73 -14.25
C TYR A 99 9.28 -15.55 -14.95
N ASP A 100 8.13 -14.94 -15.17
CA ASP A 100 7.00 -15.59 -15.84
C ASP A 100 7.21 -15.62 -17.36
N GLY A 101 6.46 -16.49 -18.05
CA GLY A 101 6.47 -16.57 -19.51
C GLY A 101 7.77 -17.11 -20.14
N MET A 102 8.67 -17.70 -19.35
CA MET A 102 9.93 -18.26 -19.84
C MET A 102 9.74 -19.64 -20.51
N GLU A 103 10.14 -19.74 -21.77
CA GLU A 103 10.24 -21.00 -22.53
C GLU A 103 11.72 -21.30 -22.83
N TYR A 104 12.06 -22.58 -23.05
CA TYR A 104 13.44 -22.99 -23.27
C TYR A 104 13.51 -24.01 -24.40
N ALA A 105 14.37 -23.76 -25.39
CA ALA A 105 14.53 -24.59 -26.58
C ALA A 105 15.99 -24.81 -26.96
N VAL A 106 16.28 -25.92 -27.63
CA VAL A 106 17.57 -26.11 -28.31
C VAL A 106 17.43 -25.58 -29.73
N LEU A 107 18.32 -24.66 -30.13
CA LEU A 107 18.29 -24.04 -31.45
C LEU A 107 19.71 -23.76 -31.95
N ASN A 108 20.10 -24.46 -33.01
CA ASN A 108 21.23 -24.09 -33.86
C ASN A 108 20.74 -23.21 -35.02
N ILE A 109 20.99 -21.90 -34.92
CA ILE A 109 20.51 -20.94 -35.93
C ILE A 109 21.18 -21.09 -37.31
N SER A 110 22.28 -21.84 -37.39
CA SER A 110 22.95 -22.14 -38.68
C SER A 110 22.16 -23.17 -39.52
N GLU A 111 21.27 -23.92 -38.87
CA GLU A 111 20.40 -24.93 -39.47
C GLU A 111 18.96 -24.41 -39.61
N ASP A 112 18.11 -25.13 -40.35
CA ASP A 112 16.71 -24.75 -40.54
C ASP A 112 15.95 -24.77 -39.19
N PRO A 113 15.40 -23.65 -38.71
CA PRO A 113 14.67 -23.61 -37.44
C PRO A 113 13.40 -24.47 -37.43
N ALA A 114 12.71 -24.59 -38.58
CA ALA A 114 11.48 -25.38 -38.67
C ALA A 114 11.75 -26.87 -38.45
N ALA A 115 12.87 -27.38 -38.97
CA ALA A 115 13.32 -28.75 -38.76
C ALA A 115 13.69 -29.04 -37.29
N GLN A 116 13.97 -28.00 -36.50
CA GLN A 116 14.30 -28.07 -35.07
C GLN A 116 13.07 -27.86 -34.17
N GLY A 117 11.86 -27.75 -34.76
CA GLY A 117 10.61 -27.58 -34.01
C GLY A 117 10.31 -26.14 -33.59
N ILE A 118 11.02 -25.15 -34.14
CA ILE A 118 10.74 -23.74 -33.92
C ILE A 118 9.74 -23.24 -34.96
N GLU A 119 8.64 -22.65 -34.51
CA GLU A 119 7.61 -22.09 -35.39
C GLU A 119 8.13 -20.84 -36.13
N LEU A 120 7.88 -20.78 -37.44
CA LEU A 120 8.27 -19.67 -38.29
C LEU A 120 7.25 -18.52 -38.24
N GLY A 121 7.71 -17.29 -38.47
CA GLY A 121 6.85 -16.10 -38.61
C GLY A 121 6.08 -15.70 -37.35
N LYS A 122 6.52 -16.13 -36.17
CA LYS A 122 5.78 -16.00 -34.90
C LYS A 122 6.37 -14.97 -33.93
N TYR A 123 7.65 -14.63 -34.10
CA TYR A 123 8.35 -13.81 -33.11
C TYR A 123 8.28 -12.33 -33.47
N ASP A 124 7.95 -11.49 -32.48
CA ASP A 124 7.95 -10.03 -32.62
C ASP A 124 9.35 -9.44 -32.50
N LEU A 125 10.18 -10.10 -31.69
CA LEU A 125 11.56 -9.75 -31.43
C LEU A 125 12.42 -11.02 -31.40
N VAL A 126 13.46 -11.02 -32.22
CA VAL A 126 14.57 -11.98 -32.08
C VAL A 126 15.77 -11.22 -31.55
N ILE A 127 16.34 -11.71 -30.46
CA ILE A 127 17.54 -11.17 -29.82
C ILE A 127 18.70 -12.09 -30.17
N ALA A 128 19.78 -11.52 -30.67
CA ALA A 128 21.03 -12.21 -30.91
C ALA A 128 22.16 -11.39 -30.28
N SER A 129 22.61 -11.78 -29.09
CA SER A 129 23.71 -11.13 -28.37
C SER A 129 24.96 -12.00 -28.46
N ASN A 130 25.97 -11.48 -29.15
CA ASN A 130 27.32 -12.02 -29.25
C ASN A 130 27.34 -13.49 -29.70
N VAL A 131 26.58 -13.80 -30.75
CA VAL A 131 26.30 -15.18 -31.19
C VAL A 131 26.47 -15.39 -32.69
N ILE A 132 26.09 -14.42 -33.53
CA ILE A 132 26.03 -14.60 -34.99
C ILE A 132 27.43 -14.63 -35.57
N HIS A 133 28.37 -13.89 -35.01
CA HIS A 133 29.79 -13.98 -35.38
C HIS A 133 30.36 -15.40 -35.17
N ALA A 134 29.81 -16.19 -34.24
CA ALA A 134 30.22 -17.56 -33.95
C ALA A 134 29.44 -18.61 -34.78
N THR A 135 28.86 -18.22 -35.93
CA THR A 135 28.19 -19.13 -36.87
C THR A 135 29.03 -19.31 -38.16
N PRO A 136 28.88 -20.43 -38.90
CA PRO A 136 29.66 -20.68 -40.11
C PRO A 136 29.38 -19.70 -41.27
N SER A 137 28.20 -19.10 -41.32
CA SER A 137 27.82 -18.13 -42.36
C SER A 137 26.85 -17.09 -41.79
N LEU A 138 27.26 -15.81 -41.81
CA LEU A 138 26.40 -14.71 -41.34
C LEU A 138 25.09 -14.65 -42.14
N SER A 139 25.19 -14.78 -43.47
CA SER A 139 24.04 -14.68 -44.37
C SER A 139 23.00 -15.78 -44.12
N ARG A 140 23.44 -17.02 -43.94
CA ARG A 140 22.58 -18.17 -43.65
C ARG A 140 21.83 -17.97 -42.33
N SER A 141 22.56 -17.62 -41.26
CA SER A 141 22.00 -17.37 -39.93
C SER A 141 20.96 -16.25 -39.96
N LEU A 142 21.25 -15.14 -40.66
CA LEU A 142 20.30 -14.03 -40.78
C LEU A 142 19.06 -14.38 -41.62
N CYS A 143 19.18 -15.18 -42.68
CA CYS A 143 18.03 -15.70 -43.42
C CYS A 143 17.11 -16.55 -42.52
N ASN A 144 17.69 -17.41 -41.69
CA ASN A 144 16.95 -18.23 -40.74
C ASN A 144 16.26 -17.35 -39.68
N ILE A 145 16.97 -16.37 -39.11
CA ILE A 145 16.37 -15.38 -38.18
C ILE A 145 15.21 -14.63 -38.84
N LYS A 146 15.37 -14.19 -40.10
CA LYS A 146 14.31 -13.51 -40.85
C LYS A 146 13.06 -14.38 -40.99
N SER A 147 13.22 -15.70 -41.15
CA SER A 147 12.09 -16.64 -41.26
C SER A 147 11.31 -16.81 -39.96
N LEU A 148 11.93 -16.54 -38.81
CA LEU A 148 11.33 -16.64 -37.48
C LEU A 148 10.46 -15.41 -37.14
N LEU A 149 10.81 -14.25 -37.69
CA LEU A 149 10.14 -12.99 -37.41
C LEU A 149 8.79 -12.88 -38.11
N ALA A 150 7.77 -12.46 -37.36
CA ALA A 150 6.49 -12.01 -37.90
C ALA A 150 6.68 -10.78 -38.83
N PRO A 151 5.74 -10.50 -39.75
CA PRO A 151 5.76 -9.26 -40.54
C PRO A 151 5.92 -8.03 -39.64
N GLY A 152 6.92 -7.19 -39.91
CA GLY A 152 7.20 -6.00 -39.07
C GLY A 152 7.96 -6.28 -37.77
N GLY A 153 8.24 -7.55 -37.44
CA GLY A 153 9.09 -7.97 -36.33
C GLY A 153 10.52 -7.44 -36.44
N ARG A 154 11.22 -7.38 -35.31
CA ARG A 154 12.55 -6.77 -35.18
C ARG A 154 13.62 -7.79 -34.81
N LEU A 155 14.79 -7.62 -35.38
CA LEU A 155 16.03 -8.26 -34.91
C LEU A 155 16.81 -7.24 -34.09
N PHE A 156 17.11 -7.57 -32.83
CA PHE A 156 18.14 -6.89 -32.05
C PHE A 156 19.42 -7.72 -32.10
N LEU A 157 20.46 -7.15 -32.70
CA LEU A 157 21.75 -7.79 -32.90
C LEU A 157 22.82 -6.99 -32.14
N GLN A 158 23.35 -7.57 -31.08
CA GLN A 158 24.46 -7.02 -30.31
C GLN A 158 25.71 -7.84 -30.60
N GLU A 159 26.73 -7.23 -31.19
CA GLU A 159 27.92 -7.97 -31.65
C GLU A 159 29.21 -7.24 -31.28
N LEU A 160 30.34 -7.96 -31.32
CA LEU A 160 31.66 -7.36 -31.11
C LEU A 160 31.93 -6.27 -32.15
N ALA A 161 32.42 -5.13 -31.67
CA ALA A 161 32.88 -4.05 -32.52
C ALA A 161 34.19 -4.41 -33.24
N GLU A 162 34.44 -3.75 -34.37
CA GLU A 162 35.53 -4.07 -35.32
C GLU A 162 36.96 -4.00 -34.74
N GLU A 163 37.16 -3.33 -33.60
CA GLU A 163 38.47 -3.14 -32.95
C GLU A 163 38.54 -3.71 -31.52
N CYS A 164 37.74 -4.73 -31.20
CA CYS A 164 37.67 -5.31 -29.85
C CYS A 164 38.84 -6.27 -29.52
N ARG A 165 40.07 -5.74 -29.42
CA ARG A 165 41.30 -6.53 -29.15
C ARG A 165 41.29 -7.29 -27.81
N GLY A 166 40.57 -6.78 -26.80
CA GLY A 166 40.46 -7.43 -25.49
C GLY A 166 39.75 -8.79 -25.56
N ALA A 167 38.70 -8.88 -26.38
CA ALA A 167 37.94 -10.11 -26.58
C ALA A 167 38.77 -11.19 -27.29
N GLU A 168 39.67 -10.80 -28.22
CA GLU A 168 40.54 -11.73 -28.96
C GLU A 168 41.48 -12.52 -28.04
N TYR A 169 42.01 -11.92 -26.97
CA TYR A 169 42.89 -12.62 -26.02
C TYR A 169 42.17 -13.68 -25.20
N ILE A 170 40.87 -13.53 -24.99
CA ILE A 170 40.07 -14.44 -24.16
C ILE A 170 39.44 -15.51 -25.05
N PHE A 171 38.67 -15.08 -26.05
CA PHE A 171 37.84 -15.96 -26.86
C PHE A 171 38.56 -16.52 -28.09
N GLY A 172 39.66 -15.93 -28.55
CA GLY A 172 40.47 -16.48 -29.65
C GLY A 172 41.07 -17.86 -29.34
N LEU A 173 41.06 -18.27 -28.08
CA LEU A 173 41.45 -19.61 -27.62
C LEU A 173 40.34 -20.67 -27.82
N LEU A 174 39.12 -20.25 -28.15
CA LEU A 174 37.97 -21.13 -28.32
C LEU A 174 37.81 -21.53 -29.79
N PRO A 175 37.57 -22.82 -30.10
CA PRO A 175 37.36 -23.27 -31.48
C PRO A 175 36.21 -22.54 -32.20
N GLY A 176 35.15 -22.19 -31.46
CA GLY A 176 34.00 -21.44 -31.97
C GLY A 176 34.33 -20.05 -32.52
N TRP A 177 35.47 -19.46 -32.14
CA TRP A 177 35.91 -18.15 -32.62
C TRP A 177 36.30 -18.14 -34.10
N TRP A 178 36.69 -19.30 -34.66
CA TRP A 178 37.29 -19.41 -35.99
C TRP A 178 36.38 -20.07 -37.04
N VAL A 179 35.11 -20.33 -36.71
CA VAL A 179 34.18 -21.09 -37.57
C VAL A 179 33.77 -20.36 -38.86
N GLY A 180 34.08 -19.06 -38.97
CA GLY A 180 33.73 -18.20 -40.09
C GLY A 180 34.72 -18.18 -41.26
N GLU A 181 35.73 -19.06 -41.28
CA GLU A 181 36.79 -19.05 -42.29
C GLU A 181 36.26 -19.07 -43.73
N ASN A 182 35.25 -19.93 -43.99
CA ASN A 182 34.61 -20.06 -45.31
C ASN A 182 33.68 -18.88 -45.67
N ASP A 183 33.44 -17.96 -44.73
CA ASP A 183 32.59 -16.78 -44.85
C ASP A 183 33.42 -15.49 -44.90
N GLN A 184 34.69 -15.61 -45.32
CA GLN A 184 35.66 -14.51 -45.44
C GLN A 184 36.03 -13.85 -44.10
N ARG A 185 35.93 -14.61 -42.99
CA ARG A 185 36.29 -14.19 -41.62
C ARG A 185 37.47 -15.01 -41.09
N ILE A 186 38.57 -15.02 -41.85
CA ILE A 186 39.76 -15.87 -41.61
C ILE A 186 40.52 -15.41 -40.35
N ASP A 187 40.80 -14.12 -40.25
CA ASP A 187 41.69 -13.58 -39.21
C ASP A 187 40.95 -13.11 -37.95
N LYS A 188 39.63 -12.91 -38.04
CA LYS A 188 38.78 -12.38 -36.96
C LYS A 188 37.30 -12.70 -37.21
N PRO A 189 36.50 -12.98 -36.16
CA PRO A 189 35.07 -13.29 -36.33
C PRO A 189 34.18 -12.06 -36.47
N HIS A 190 34.59 -10.92 -35.94
CA HIS A 190 33.84 -9.66 -35.99
C HIS A 190 33.99 -8.97 -37.35
N VAL A 191 32.92 -8.26 -37.77
CA VAL A 191 32.86 -7.58 -39.07
C VAL A 191 32.39 -6.13 -38.90
N SER A 192 32.68 -5.29 -39.88
CA SER A 192 32.27 -3.89 -39.87
C SER A 192 30.75 -3.72 -39.92
N VAL A 193 30.24 -2.59 -39.43
CA VAL A 193 28.81 -2.24 -39.50
C VAL A 193 28.31 -2.19 -40.95
N ASP A 194 29.16 -1.79 -41.90
CA ASP A 194 28.84 -1.80 -43.32
C ASP A 194 28.64 -3.23 -43.86
N ARG A 195 29.46 -4.18 -43.41
CA ARG A 195 29.25 -5.59 -43.77
C ARG A 195 27.94 -6.11 -43.18
N TRP A 196 27.66 -5.84 -41.91
CA TRP A 196 26.37 -6.18 -41.29
C TRP A 196 25.18 -5.59 -42.07
N ARG A 197 25.27 -4.34 -42.50
CA ARG A 197 24.21 -3.69 -43.29
C ARG A 197 23.94 -4.44 -44.59
N GLN A 198 24.98 -4.90 -45.26
CA GLN A 198 24.84 -5.64 -46.51
C GLN A 198 24.26 -7.03 -46.28
N GLU A 199 24.72 -7.75 -45.25
CA GLU A 199 24.20 -9.07 -44.90
C GLU A 199 22.70 -9.02 -44.54
N LEU A 200 22.28 -8.04 -43.74
CA LEU A 200 20.87 -7.83 -43.40
C LEU A 200 20.01 -7.59 -44.64
N LYS A 201 20.48 -6.77 -45.59
CA LYS A 201 19.75 -6.53 -46.85
C LYS A 201 19.66 -7.79 -47.71
N THR A 202 20.77 -8.54 -47.84
CA THR A 202 20.80 -9.80 -48.58
C THR A 202 19.84 -10.83 -47.97
N ALA A 203 19.75 -10.89 -46.65
CA ALA A 203 18.83 -11.76 -45.91
C ALA A 203 17.35 -11.34 -46.01
N GLY A 204 17.05 -10.19 -46.64
CA GLY A 204 15.69 -9.72 -46.88
C GLY A 204 15.12 -8.83 -45.77
N PHE A 205 15.95 -8.23 -44.92
CA PHE A 205 15.56 -7.15 -44.02
C PHE A 205 15.60 -5.78 -44.74
N ASN A 206 14.99 -4.76 -44.13
CA ASN A 206 15.05 -3.37 -44.63
C ASN A 206 16.46 -2.72 -44.55
N GLY A 207 17.42 -3.39 -43.91
CA GLY A 207 18.73 -2.83 -43.57
C GLY A 207 18.86 -2.53 -42.08
N ILE A 208 19.70 -1.56 -41.70
CA ILE A 208 19.87 -1.15 -40.30
C ILE A 208 18.97 0.06 -40.03
N ASP A 209 18.01 -0.08 -39.12
CA ASP A 209 17.14 1.00 -38.65
C ASP A 209 17.94 1.99 -37.78
N PHE A 210 18.77 1.47 -36.86
CA PHE A 210 19.71 2.23 -36.06
C PHE A 210 20.92 1.39 -35.64
N ALA A 211 22.07 2.05 -35.45
CA ALA A 211 23.32 1.48 -34.96
C ALA A 211 23.86 2.36 -33.83
N ILE A 212 24.07 1.77 -32.66
CA ILE A 212 24.62 2.45 -31.49
C ILE A 212 25.96 1.81 -31.16
N HIS A 213 27.00 2.64 -31.14
CA HIS A 213 28.32 2.27 -30.66
C HIS A 213 28.39 2.57 -29.16
N GLU A 214 28.75 1.58 -28.35
CA GLU A 214 28.92 1.79 -26.92
C GLU A 214 30.10 2.74 -26.63
N GLN A 215 30.07 3.42 -25.48
CA GLN A 215 31.12 4.38 -25.10
C GLN A 215 32.53 3.77 -25.08
N THR A 216 32.62 2.47 -24.84
CA THR A 216 33.88 1.70 -24.81
C THR A 216 34.28 1.11 -26.17
N ASN A 217 33.43 1.23 -27.21
CA ASN A 217 33.60 0.59 -28.52
C ASN A 217 33.89 -0.92 -28.46
N LEU A 218 33.41 -1.64 -27.42
CA LEU A 218 33.58 -3.10 -27.32
C LEU A 218 32.48 -3.87 -28.05
N LEU A 219 31.26 -3.33 -28.02
CA LEU A 219 30.06 -3.89 -28.65
C LEU A 219 29.40 -2.85 -29.55
N VAL A 220 28.66 -3.33 -30.54
CA VAL A 220 27.76 -2.55 -31.38
C VAL A 220 26.36 -3.14 -31.29
N ASN A 221 25.38 -2.27 -31.02
CA ASN A 221 23.97 -2.61 -30.97
C ASN A 221 23.32 -2.20 -32.30
N LEU A 222 22.78 -3.17 -33.04
CA LEU A 222 22.14 -3.00 -34.34
C LEU A 222 20.69 -3.46 -34.28
N VAL A 223 19.78 -2.68 -34.84
CA VAL A 223 18.39 -3.12 -35.02
C VAL A 223 17.99 -3.10 -36.46
N SER A 224 17.28 -4.16 -36.85
CA SER A 224 16.78 -4.37 -38.20
C SER A 224 15.33 -4.84 -38.16
N ARG A 225 14.58 -4.60 -39.24
CA ARG A 225 13.16 -4.92 -39.31
C ARG A 225 12.82 -5.81 -40.49
N CYS A 226 11.95 -6.79 -40.24
CA CYS A 226 11.33 -7.60 -41.27
C CYS A 226 10.36 -6.72 -42.11
N PRO A 227 10.41 -6.77 -43.45
CA PRO A 227 9.51 -5.99 -44.29
C PRO A 227 8.03 -6.32 -44.02
N VAL A 228 7.18 -5.29 -43.97
CA VAL A 228 5.72 -5.45 -43.93
C VAL A 228 5.20 -5.44 -45.37
N PRO A 229 4.35 -6.40 -45.78
CA PRO A 229 3.74 -6.38 -47.11
C PRO A 229 3.01 -5.05 -47.36
N PRO A 230 3.10 -4.46 -48.57
CA PRO A 230 2.35 -3.25 -48.90
C PRO A 230 0.84 -3.55 -48.89
N VAL A 231 0.06 -2.69 -48.26
CA VAL A 231 -1.40 -2.85 -48.18
C VAL A 231 -2.05 -2.31 -49.46
N GLY A 232 -2.88 -3.11 -50.13
CA GLY A 232 -3.52 -2.75 -51.42
C GLY A 232 -4.57 -1.62 -51.30
N PRO A 233 -5.07 -1.08 -52.42
CA PRO A 233 -6.14 -0.07 -52.42
C PRO A 233 -7.48 -0.64 -51.94
N GLU A 234 -8.29 0.18 -51.25
CA GLU A 234 -9.58 -0.18 -50.65
C GLU A 234 -10.65 0.89 -50.88
N ILE A 235 -11.92 0.57 -50.57
CA ILE A 235 -13.03 1.52 -50.56
C ILE A 235 -13.06 2.24 -49.20
N VAL A 236 -13.00 3.58 -49.23
CA VAL A 236 -13.01 4.44 -48.04
C VAL A 236 -14.23 5.36 -48.09
N ASN A 237 -15.09 5.29 -47.06
CA ASN A 237 -16.21 6.21 -46.92
C ASN A 237 -15.78 7.40 -46.04
N ILE A 238 -15.81 8.64 -46.55
CA ILE A 238 -15.46 9.85 -45.80
C ILE A 238 -16.73 10.60 -45.44
N LEU A 239 -17.08 10.61 -44.16
CA LEU A 239 -18.24 11.29 -43.61
C LEU A 239 -17.88 12.75 -43.27
N VAL A 240 -18.57 13.70 -43.88
CA VAL A 240 -18.33 15.14 -43.74
C VAL A 240 -19.59 15.89 -43.33
N PRO A 241 -19.48 17.06 -42.68
CA PRO A 241 -20.64 17.89 -42.35
C PRO A 241 -21.29 18.50 -43.61
N ASP A 242 -20.48 18.88 -44.61
CA ASP A 242 -20.94 19.39 -45.91
C ASP A 242 -20.09 18.82 -47.04
N LYS A 243 -20.74 18.18 -48.02
CA LYS A 243 -20.14 17.59 -49.23
C LYS A 243 -19.43 18.60 -50.13
N HIS A 244 -19.71 19.89 -49.99
CA HIS A 244 -19.08 20.96 -50.76
C HIS A 244 -17.86 21.60 -50.07
N SER A 245 -17.46 21.07 -48.91
CA SER A 245 -16.29 21.54 -48.17
C SER A 245 -15.00 21.40 -48.99
N LYS A 246 -14.34 22.52 -49.32
CA LYS A 246 -13.09 22.53 -50.11
C LYS A 246 -11.98 21.69 -49.47
N TRP A 247 -11.81 21.79 -48.15
CA TRP A 247 -10.80 21.02 -47.41
C TRP A 247 -11.10 19.51 -47.41
N ALA A 248 -12.37 19.10 -47.43
CA ALA A 248 -12.74 17.69 -47.52
C ALA A 248 -12.36 17.10 -48.89
N MET A 249 -12.52 17.88 -49.96
CA MET A 249 -12.07 17.48 -51.30
C MET A 249 -10.55 17.30 -51.38
N ASP A 250 -9.78 18.08 -50.61
CA ASP A 250 -8.32 17.87 -50.50
C ASP A 250 -7.99 16.55 -49.81
N VAL A 251 -8.71 16.17 -48.75
CA VAL A 251 -8.57 14.85 -48.10
C VAL A 251 -8.89 13.73 -49.09
N VAL A 252 -10.01 13.83 -49.81
CA VAL A 252 -10.40 12.86 -50.86
C VAL A 252 -9.31 12.72 -51.91
N LYS A 253 -8.75 13.84 -52.38
CA LYS A 253 -7.66 13.85 -53.36
C LYS A 253 -6.43 13.10 -52.85
N GLN A 254 -6.07 13.27 -51.58
CA GLN A 254 -4.92 12.59 -50.97
C GLN A 254 -5.10 11.07 -50.94
N PHE A 255 -6.30 10.58 -50.59
CA PHE A 255 -6.62 9.15 -50.64
C PHE A 255 -6.64 8.60 -52.06
N THR A 256 -7.22 9.32 -53.02
CA THR A 256 -7.24 8.90 -54.43
C THR A 256 -5.83 8.84 -55.02
N LEU A 257 -4.93 9.76 -54.65
CA LEU A 257 -3.50 9.72 -55.06
C LEU A 257 -2.76 8.48 -54.54
N LYS A 258 -3.20 7.92 -53.42
CA LYS A 258 -2.70 6.65 -52.86
C LYS A 258 -3.36 5.41 -53.47
N GLY A 259 -4.29 5.60 -54.41
CA GLY A 259 -4.96 4.54 -55.15
C GLY A 259 -6.27 4.04 -54.53
N HIS A 260 -6.74 4.64 -53.43
CA HIS A 260 -8.00 4.24 -52.78
C HIS A 260 -9.23 4.70 -53.59
N GLN A 261 -10.31 3.93 -53.50
CA GLN A 261 -11.62 4.34 -53.99
C GLN A 261 -12.35 5.10 -52.89
N VAL A 262 -12.62 6.38 -53.09
CA VAL A 262 -13.17 7.24 -52.03
C VAL A 262 -14.61 7.59 -52.33
N THR A 263 -15.49 7.43 -51.33
CA THR A 263 -16.89 7.88 -51.37
C THR A 263 -17.09 8.97 -50.32
N ILE A 264 -17.67 10.11 -50.70
CA ILE A 264 -18.05 11.16 -49.75
C ILE A 264 -19.47 10.88 -49.26
N CYS A 265 -19.66 10.89 -47.94
CA CYS A 265 -20.93 10.67 -47.27
C CYS A 265 -21.29 11.88 -46.39
N THR A 266 -22.59 12.10 -46.19
CA THR A 266 -23.17 13.10 -45.29
C THR A 266 -24.27 12.43 -44.46
N LEU A 267 -24.60 12.96 -43.28
CA LEU A 267 -25.54 12.30 -42.35
C LEU A 267 -27.00 12.24 -42.85
N ASP A 268 -27.38 13.08 -43.83
CA ASP A 268 -28.67 13.00 -44.52
C ASP A 268 -28.79 11.74 -45.41
N GLN A 269 -27.67 11.16 -45.79
CA GLN A 269 -27.59 9.87 -46.46
C GLN A 269 -27.60 8.78 -45.39
N GLN A 270 -28.76 8.17 -45.15
CA GLN A 270 -28.99 7.19 -44.09
C GLN A 270 -27.92 6.08 -43.95
N ALA A 271 -27.17 5.77 -45.02
CA ALA A 271 -26.06 4.82 -45.02
C ALA A 271 -25.01 5.17 -46.10
N PRO A 272 -23.73 4.79 -45.92
CA PRO A 272 -22.77 4.83 -47.00
C PRO A 272 -23.15 3.82 -48.11
N PRO A 273 -22.89 4.16 -49.38
CA PRO A 273 -23.28 3.34 -50.53
C PRO A 273 -22.46 2.06 -50.70
N ASN A 274 -21.26 2.00 -50.10
CA ASN A 274 -20.39 0.84 -50.13
C ASN A 274 -20.11 0.35 -48.70
N GLU A 275 -20.11 -0.96 -48.52
CA GLU A 275 -19.72 -1.60 -47.26
C GLU A 275 -18.23 -1.36 -46.98
N GLY A 276 -17.90 -0.79 -45.82
CA GLY A 276 -16.51 -0.52 -45.46
C GLY A 276 -16.33 0.34 -44.22
N ASP A 277 -15.09 0.77 -43.99
CA ASP A 277 -14.75 1.72 -42.92
C ASP A 277 -15.26 3.12 -43.28
N ALA A 278 -15.72 3.85 -42.26
CA ALA A 278 -16.10 5.25 -42.35
C ALA A 278 -15.07 6.13 -41.62
N ILE A 279 -14.61 7.19 -42.27
CA ILE A 279 -13.75 8.21 -41.67
C ILE A 279 -14.63 9.44 -41.39
N SER A 280 -14.97 9.66 -40.12
CA SER A 280 -15.77 10.79 -39.66
C SER A 280 -14.91 12.02 -39.47
N LEU A 281 -15.26 13.10 -40.19
CA LEU A 281 -14.67 14.43 -40.10
C LEU A 281 -15.70 15.45 -39.58
N LEU A 282 -16.71 14.98 -38.85
CA LEU A 282 -17.79 15.82 -38.32
C LEU A 282 -17.27 16.83 -37.28
N ASP A 283 -16.25 16.47 -36.50
CA ASP A 283 -15.59 17.36 -35.53
C ASP A 283 -14.45 18.22 -36.15
N ALA A 284 -14.27 18.20 -37.47
CA ALA A 284 -13.22 18.98 -38.13
C ALA A 284 -13.49 20.49 -38.11
N THR A 285 -14.74 20.90 -37.94
CA THR A 285 -15.17 22.31 -37.97
C THR A 285 -15.62 22.84 -36.61
N GLY A 286 -15.61 22.03 -35.56
CA GLY A 286 -16.06 22.39 -34.21
C GLY A 286 -16.55 21.16 -33.42
N PRO A 287 -16.97 21.31 -32.16
CA PRO A 287 -17.40 20.20 -31.30
C PRO A 287 -18.82 19.74 -31.66
N PHE A 288 -18.91 18.91 -32.70
CA PHE A 288 -20.12 18.36 -33.28
C PHE A 288 -20.97 17.61 -32.25
N LEU A 289 -20.38 16.66 -31.50
CA LEU A 289 -21.15 15.85 -30.54
C LEU A 289 -21.72 16.68 -29.38
N LEU A 290 -21.06 17.78 -29.01
CA LEU A 290 -21.53 18.68 -27.96
C LEU A 290 -22.70 19.54 -28.43
N ASN A 291 -22.67 19.98 -29.69
CA ASN A 291 -23.66 20.89 -30.28
C ASN A 291 -24.69 20.16 -31.16
N ILE A 292 -24.80 18.84 -31.02
CA ILE A 292 -25.66 18.02 -31.87
C ILE A 292 -27.13 18.33 -31.58
N SER A 293 -27.93 18.51 -32.65
CA SER A 293 -29.39 18.65 -32.53
C SER A 293 -30.05 17.28 -32.41
N GLU A 294 -31.30 17.24 -31.94
CA GLU A 294 -32.09 16.01 -31.89
C GLU A 294 -32.21 15.33 -33.28
N GLU A 295 -32.48 16.13 -34.33
CA GLU A 295 -32.56 15.63 -35.71
C GLU A 295 -31.23 15.01 -36.16
N THR A 296 -30.12 15.72 -35.93
CA THR A 296 -28.79 15.25 -36.33
C THR A 296 -28.33 14.05 -35.51
N PHE A 297 -28.71 13.95 -34.23
CA PHE A 297 -28.45 12.78 -33.39
C PHE A 297 -29.16 11.54 -33.96
N GLN A 298 -30.40 11.68 -34.40
CA GLN A 298 -31.13 10.57 -35.02
C GLN A 298 -30.52 10.15 -36.37
N GLN A 299 -30.02 11.11 -37.16
CA GLN A 299 -29.27 10.84 -38.40
C GLN A 299 -27.96 10.10 -38.11
N LEU A 300 -27.19 10.57 -37.12
CA LEU A 300 -25.95 9.91 -36.67
C LEU A 300 -26.23 8.49 -36.20
N LYS A 301 -27.26 8.29 -35.37
CA LYS A 301 -27.66 6.95 -34.92
C LYS A 301 -27.99 6.04 -36.10
N THR A 302 -28.75 6.54 -37.08
CA THR A 302 -29.11 5.77 -38.28
C THR A 302 -27.86 5.39 -39.09
N PHE A 303 -26.93 6.34 -39.27
CA PHE A 303 -25.69 6.10 -39.99
C PHE A 303 -24.80 5.05 -39.29
N LEU A 304 -24.59 5.19 -37.97
CA LEU A 304 -23.72 4.30 -37.18
C LEU A 304 -24.29 2.88 -37.06
N LEU A 305 -25.61 2.72 -37.06
CA LEU A 305 -26.28 1.41 -37.01
C LEU A 305 -26.45 0.75 -38.39
N SER A 306 -26.00 1.41 -39.46
CA SER A 306 -26.10 0.86 -40.81
C SER A 306 -25.17 -0.35 -40.99
N PRO A 307 -25.66 -1.45 -41.60
CA PRO A 307 -24.82 -2.62 -41.89
C PRO A 307 -23.68 -2.33 -42.88
N SER A 308 -23.75 -1.22 -43.61
CA SER A 308 -22.68 -0.78 -44.52
C SER A 308 -21.48 -0.18 -43.78
N VAL A 309 -21.62 0.20 -42.50
CA VAL A 309 -20.54 0.77 -41.69
C VAL A 309 -19.91 -0.35 -40.86
N LYS A 310 -18.67 -0.72 -41.18
CA LYS A 310 -17.91 -1.70 -40.39
C LYS A 310 -17.25 -1.10 -39.16
N ARG A 311 -16.60 0.04 -39.35
CA ARG A 311 -15.84 0.76 -38.32
C ARG A 311 -15.90 2.25 -38.59
N VAL A 312 -15.74 3.05 -37.53
CA VAL A 312 -15.68 4.51 -37.64
C VAL A 312 -14.36 5.01 -37.08
N LEU A 313 -13.56 5.67 -37.92
CA LEU A 313 -12.37 6.42 -37.51
C LEU A 313 -12.76 7.88 -37.39
N TRP A 314 -12.68 8.42 -36.17
CA TRP A 314 -13.16 9.77 -35.88
C TRP A 314 -12.00 10.74 -35.73
N PHE A 315 -12.00 11.82 -36.51
CA PHE A 315 -10.95 12.84 -36.48
C PHE A 315 -11.53 14.22 -36.19
N ASN A 316 -10.80 14.96 -35.35
CA ASN A 316 -11.07 16.37 -35.08
C ASN A 316 -10.12 17.26 -35.90
N GLN A 317 -10.31 18.58 -35.79
CA GLN A 317 -9.49 19.57 -36.50
C GLN A 317 -7.98 19.41 -36.27
N ASN A 318 -7.55 19.02 -35.07
CA ASN A 318 -6.14 18.90 -34.70
C ASN A 318 -5.47 17.63 -35.23
N THR A 319 -6.25 16.62 -35.60
CA THR A 319 -5.74 15.29 -35.99
C THR A 319 -5.88 15.01 -37.49
N ILE A 320 -6.66 15.82 -38.21
CA ILE A 320 -6.96 15.62 -39.63
C ILE A 320 -5.71 15.63 -40.54
N SER A 321 -4.68 16.42 -40.21
CA SER A 321 -3.43 16.46 -40.99
C SER A 321 -2.66 15.14 -40.97
N HIS A 322 -2.94 14.27 -39.98
CA HIS A 322 -2.29 12.97 -39.80
C HIS A 322 -3.19 11.79 -40.16
N LEU A 323 -4.37 12.07 -40.71
CA LEU A 323 -5.38 11.06 -41.04
C LEU A 323 -4.80 9.92 -41.89
N LEU A 324 -4.08 10.23 -42.98
CA LEU A 324 -3.44 9.20 -43.82
C LEU A 324 -2.39 8.38 -43.06
N GLN A 325 -1.62 9.02 -42.17
CA GLN A 325 -0.62 8.35 -41.36
C GLN A 325 -1.27 7.34 -40.40
N VAL A 326 -2.37 7.73 -39.74
CA VAL A 326 -3.14 6.87 -38.83
C VAL A 326 -3.83 5.75 -39.60
N HIS A 327 -4.46 6.06 -40.73
CA HIS A 327 -5.09 5.08 -41.60
C HIS A 327 -4.09 4.02 -42.09
N ASP A 328 -2.93 4.44 -42.61
CA ASP A 328 -1.87 3.52 -43.04
C ASP A 328 -1.32 2.70 -41.86
N HIS A 329 -1.17 3.31 -40.69
CA HIS A 329 -0.67 2.64 -39.48
C HIS A 329 -1.61 1.52 -39.03
N LEU A 330 -2.91 1.79 -38.96
CA LEU A 330 -3.96 0.83 -38.63
C LEU A 330 -3.92 -0.40 -39.55
N ARG A 331 -3.76 -0.18 -40.85
CA ARG A 331 -3.72 -1.23 -41.86
C ARG A 331 -2.47 -2.09 -41.81
N ARG A 332 -1.35 -1.56 -41.29
CA ARG A 332 -0.09 -2.31 -41.16
C ARG A 332 -0.03 -3.21 -39.93
N ILE A 333 -0.83 -2.90 -38.91
CA ILE A 333 -0.78 -3.59 -37.62
C ILE A 333 -1.90 -4.63 -37.52
N GLN A 334 -3.01 -4.48 -38.24
CA GLN A 334 -4.09 -5.47 -38.18
C GLN A 334 -3.78 -6.73 -39.01
N GLY A 335 -3.20 -7.73 -38.35
CA GLY A 335 -3.35 -9.12 -38.78
C GLY A 335 -4.79 -9.61 -38.60
N PRO A 336 -5.21 -10.70 -39.28
CA PRO A 336 -6.58 -11.24 -39.17
C PRO A 336 -6.97 -11.69 -37.75
N ASP A 337 -5.99 -11.96 -36.88
CA ASP A 337 -6.19 -12.41 -35.49
C ASP A 337 -5.78 -11.35 -34.44
N GLU A 338 -5.39 -10.12 -34.83
CA GLU A 338 -5.00 -9.07 -33.89
C GLU A 338 -6.20 -8.26 -33.39
N THR A 339 -6.20 -7.94 -32.09
CA THR A 339 -7.27 -7.16 -31.49
C THR A 339 -7.23 -5.70 -31.94
N PRO A 340 -8.38 -5.08 -32.24
CA PRO A 340 -8.40 -3.70 -32.73
C PRO A 340 -7.87 -2.73 -31.68
N ARG A 341 -6.91 -1.90 -32.08
CA ARG A 341 -6.50 -0.73 -31.30
C ARG A 341 -7.50 0.40 -31.54
N GLU A 342 -8.27 0.75 -30.51
CA GLU A 342 -9.43 1.65 -30.61
C GLU A 342 -9.10 3.13 -30.35
N GLU A 343 -8.00 3.44 -29.66
CA GLU A 343 -7.63 4.81 -29.27
C GLU A 343 -6.16 5.13 -29.57
N TYR A 344 -5.91 6.36 -30.04
CA TYR A 344 -4.57 6.85 -30.38
C TYR A 344 -4.39 8.30 -29.92
N VAL A 345 -3.18 8.60 -29.45
CA VAL A 345 -2.75 9.96 -29.14
C VAL A 345 -1.65 10.34 -30.11
N LEU A 346 -1.83 11.42 -30.85
CA LEU A 346 -0.79 11.95 -31.71
C LEU A 346 -0.02 13.05 -30.97
N ARG A 347 1.30 12.89 -30.83
CA ARG A 347 2.18 13.89 -30.24
C ARG A 347 3.43 14.06 -31.10
N ASN A 348 3.76 15.30 -31.47
CA ASN A 348 4.93 15.62 -32.30
C ASN A 348 5.04 14.80 -33.61
N GLY A 349 3.90 14.47 -34.22
CA GLY A 349 3.84 13.67 -35.45
C GLY A 349 4.05 12.16 -35.25
N VAL A 350 4.14 11.69 -34.01
CA VAL A 350 4.24 10.27 -33.64
C VAL A 350 2.92 9.79 -33.06
N ILE A 351 2.49 8.59 -33.45
CA ILE A 351 1.29 7.93 -32.93
C ILE A 351 1.66 7.17 -31.66
N HIS A 352 1.01 7.50 -30.56
CA HIS A 352 1.11 6.86 -29.26
C HIS A 352 -0.20 6.14 -28.92
N VAL A 353 -0.11 5.16 -28.02
CA VAL A 353 -1.28 4.49 -27.43
C VAL A 353 -1.14 4.58 -25.92
N GLY A 354 -2.20 4.98 -25.22
CA GLY A 354 -2.23 4.97 -23.76
C GLY A 354 -2.03 3.55 -23.19
N ARG A 355 -1.47 3.47 -21.99
CA ARG A 355 -1.30 2.20 -21.26
C ARG A 355 -1.74 2.41 -19.82
N PHE A 356 -2.48 1.45 -19.28
CA PHE A 356 -2.76 1.42 -17.85
C PHE A 356 -1.60 0.75 -17.12
N GLN A 357 -1.17 1.37 -16.03
CA GLN A 357 -0.12 0.86 -15.16
C GLN A 357 -0.69 0.74 -13.75
N ALA A 358 -0.40 -0.39 -13.09
CA ALA A 358 -0.74 -0.56 -11.70
C ALA A 358 0.25 0.23 -10.83
N ALA A 359 -0.26 0.87 -9.79
CA ALA A 359 0.53 1.55 -8.77
C ALA A 359 0.09 1.08 -7.39
N ASP A 360 1.03 1.06 -6.44
CA ASP A 360 0.71 0.84 -5.03
C ASP A 360 0.48 2.19 -4.36
N MET A 361 -0.78 2.45 -3.99
CA MET A 361 -1.19 3.70 -3.35
C MET A 361 -0.50 3.93 -2.01
N GLY A 362 -0.05 2.88 -1.31
CA GLY A 362 0.72 3.03 -0.08
C GLY A 362 2.04 3.74 -0.34
N ILE A 363 2.78 3.28 -1.37
CA ILE A 363 4.08 3.83 -1.76
C ILE A 363 3.95 5.29 -2.24
N GLU A 364 2.90 5.63 -2.99
CA GLU A 364 2.72 6.99 -3.52
C GLU A 364 2.32 8.01 -2.44
N LEU A 365 1.62 7.55 -1.41
CA LEU A 365 1.25 8.39 -0.27
C LEU A 365 2.36 8.51 0.77
N ASP A 366 3.40 7.70 0.67
CA ASP A 366 4.54 7.68 1.57
C ASP A 366 5.49 8.83 1.25
N SER A 367 5.74 9.72 2.23
CA SER A 367 6.74 10.77 2.08
C SER A 367 8.14 10.22 2.28
N PRO A 368 9.11 10.51 1.39
CA PRO A 368 10.48 10.06 1.58
C PRO A 368 11.06 10.67 2.87
N VAL A 369 11.70 9.83 3.67
CA VAL A 369 12.37 10.22 4.92
C VAL A 369 13.31 11.42 4.69
N ARG A 370 13.02 12.55 5.33
CA ARG A 370 13.92 13.71 5.38
C ARG A 370 14.92 13.47 6.51
N GLY A 371 16.21 13.45 6.18
CA GLY A 371 17.27 13.20 7.18
C GLY A 371 17.19 14.15 8.40
N CYS A 372 17.54 13.61 9.58
CA CYS A 372 17.56 14.28 10.90
C CYS A 372 16.24 14.87 11.46
N THR A 373 15.07 14.39 11.02
CA THR A 373 13.79 14.74 11.66
C THR A 373 13.57 13.97 12.97
N PRO A 374 12.89 14.55 13.98
CA PRO A 374 12.41 13.80 15.14
C PRO A 374 11.52 12.64 14.72
N ARG A 375 11.48 11.62 15.57
CA ARG A 375 10.71 10.40 15.34
C ARG A 375 9.86 10.04 16.55
N ARG A 376 8.73 9.41 16.29
CA ARG A 376 7.78 8.87 17.28
C ARG A 376 7.42 7.43 16.92
N LEU A 377 7.17 6.61 17.93
CA LEU A 377 6.68 5.25 17.75
C LEU A 377 5.20 5.28 17.36
N GLY A 378 4.88 4.67 16.23
CA GLY A 378 3.52 4.38 15.78
C GLY A 378 3.22 2.88 15.85
N ILE A 379 1.93 2.55 15.79
CA ILE A 379 1.45 1.17 15.60
C ILE A 379 0.49 1.18 14.42
N GLU A 380 0.79 0.42 13.38
CA GLU A 380 -0.04 0.35 12.16
C GLU A 380 -1.35 -0.38 12.44
N SER A 381 -1.27 -1.46 13.21
CA SER A 381 -2.40 -2.27 13.63
C SER A 381 -2.38 -2.44 15.14
N THR A 382 -3.08 -1.55 15.85
CA THR A 382 -3.28 -1.68 17.30
C THR A 382 -3.70 -3.09 17.68
N GLY A 383 -3.03 -3.68 18.68
CA GLY A 383 -3.19 -5.10 19.03
C GLY A 383 -2.18 -6.05 18.38
N LEU A 384 -1.37 -5.62 17.42
CA LEU A 384 -0.29 -6.41 16.81
C LEU A 384 1.06 -5.71 17.00
N LEU A 385 1.86 -6.18 17.95
CA LEU A 385 3.15 -5.57 18.30
C LEU A 385 4.16 -5.54 17.14
N ASP A 386 4.10 -6.50 16.22
CA ASP A 386 4.94 -6.53 15.02
C ASP A 386 4.71 -5.36 14.06
N THR A 387 3.60 -4.65 14.24
CA THR A 387 3.27 -3.49 13.43
C THR A 387 3.73 -2.17 14.06
N MET A 388 4.57 -2.24 15.10
CA MET A 388 5.25 -1.09 15.65
C MET A 388 6.32 -0.58 14.67
N PHE A 389 6.36 0.73 14.46
CA PHE A 389 7.37 1.36 13.60
C PHE A 389 7.69 2.78 14.05
N TRP A 390 8.91 3.23 13.77
CA TRP A 390 9.27 4.63 13.97
C TRP A 390 8.85 5.45 12.76
N ARG A 391 8.24 6.59 13.05
CA ARG A 391 7.59 7.48 12.09
C ARG A 391 8.14 8.89 12.29
N GLU A 392 8.21 9.71 11.24
CA GLU A 392 8.64 11.11 11.40
C GLU A 392 7.66 11.90 12.29
N ASP A 393 8.19 12.82 13.08
CA ASP A 393 7.44 13.72 13.95
C ASP A 393 7.85 15.17 13.66
N ALA A 394 6.92 16.10 13.87
CA ALA A 394 7.17 17.51 13.60
C ALA A 394 8.03 18.13 14.72
N LEU A 395 9.16 18.74 14.36
CA LEU A 395 9.93 19.55 15.30
C LEU A 395 9.29 20.94 15.43
N SER A 396 8.66 21.20 16.57
CA SER A 396 8.18 22.53 16.94
C SER A 396 9.11 23.17 17.98
N ASN A 397 9.19 24.50 17.99
CA ASN A 397 9.85 25.21 19.09
C ASN A 397 8.93 25.24 20.32
N PRO A 398 9.46 25.12 21.55
CA PRO A 398 8.65 25.19 22.76
C PRO A 398 8.02 26.59 22.91
N THR A 399 6.73 26.63 23.22
CA THR A 399 5.99 27.87 23.50
C THR A 399 6.10 28.25 24.99
N GLU A 400 5.39 29.29 25.45
CA GLU A 400 5.48 29.78 26.83
C GLU A 400 5.19 28.66 27.86
N GLY A 401 6.10 28.45 28.80
CA GLY A 401 5.99 27.43 29.85
C GLY A 401 6.37 25.99 29.44
N GLU A 402 6.78 25.76 28.18
CA GLU A 402 7.14 24.45 27.64
C GLU A 402 8.66 24.22 27.59
N VAL A 403 9.04 22.94 27.58
CA VAL A 403 10.43 22.47 27.50
C VAL A 403 10.54 21.44 26.39
N LEU A 404 11.50 21.65 25.49
CA LEU A 404 11.89 20.68 24.47
C LEU A 404 13.01 19.78 25.02
N ILE A 405 12.74 18.49 25.01
CA ILE A 405 13.61 17.45 25.56
C ILE A 405 13.95 16.50 24.42
N ARG A 406 15.25 16.34 24.14
CA ARG A 406 15.75 15.16 23.42
C ARG A 406 15.56 13.96 24.35
N VAL A 407 15.34 12.73 23.89
CA VAL A 407 15.10 11.57 24.79
C VAL A 407 16.26 10.56 24.72
N ALA A 408 16.78 10.09 25.88
CA ALA A 408 17.80 9.03 25.96
C ALA A 408 17.18 7.69 26.32
N TYR A 409 16.45 7.67 27.43
CA TYR A 409 15.89 6.45 28.00
C TYR A 409 14.42 6.67 28.30
N ILE A 410 13.62 5.66 27.96
CA ILE A 410 12.19 5.60 28.24
C ILE A 410 11.95 4.41 29.16
N GLY A 411 11.20 4.64 30.24
CA GLY A 411 10.74 3.58 31.12
C GLY A 411 9.48 2.91 30.59
N LEU A 412 9.57 1.63 30.26
CA LEU A 412 8.40 0.86 29.82
C LEU A 412 7.52 0.51 31.04
N ASN A 413 6.21 0.72 30.91
CA ASN A 413 5.21 0.51 31.95
C ASN A 413 4.08 -0.41 31.46
N LEU A 414 3.36 -1.04 32.39
CA LEU A 414 2.25 -1.95 32.04
C LEU A 414 1.15 -1.22 31.25
N LYS A 415 0.96 0.08 31.54
CA LYS A 415 0.04 0.95 30.80
C LYS A 415 0.40 1.02 29.31
N ASP A 416 1.68 1.00 28.96
CA ASP A 416 2.12 1.04 27.56
C ASP A 416 1.71 -0.23 26.80
N ILE A 417 1.77 -1.40 27.46
CA ILE A 417 1.27 -2.66 26.91
C ILE A 417 -0.24 -2.56 26.65
N ILE A 418 -1.00 -2.10 27.63
CA ILE A 418 -2.46 -1.97 27.54
C ILE A 418 -2.87 -0.94 26.46
N THR A 419 -2.09 0.14 26.30
CA THR A 419 -2.25 1.13 25.22
C THR A 419 -1.90 0.55 23.85
N ALA A 420 -0.80 -0.20 23.71
CA ALA A 420 -0.42 -0.84 22.47
C ALA A 420 -1.46 -1.87 21.98
N LEU A 421 -2.22 -2.45 22.91
CA LEU A 421 -3.33 -3.36 22.64
C LEU A 421 -4.66 -2.64 22.36
N GLY A 422 -4.70 -1.30 22.48
CA GLY A 422 -5.87 -0.48 22.13
C GLY A 422 -6.99 -0.48 23.17
N LEU A 423 -6.68 -0.72 24.44
CA LEU A 423 -7.70 -0.91 25.48
C LEU A 423 -8.05 0.39 26.25
N ILE A 424 -7.12 1.34 26.37
CA ILE A 424 -7.28 2.50 27.27
C ILE A 424 -6.91 3.86 26.66
N ALA A 425 -6.10 3.89 25.60
CA ALA A 425 -5.54 5.12 25.03
C ALA A 425 -5.16 4.93 23.56
N THR A 426 -4.89 6.03 22.86
CA THR A 426 -4.38 6.01 21.49
C THR A 426 -2.87 5.70 21.47
N PRO A 427 -2.35 5.08 20.39
CA PRO A 427 -0.92 4.78 20.27
C PRO A 427 0.00 5.99 20.44
N ASP A 428 -0.46 7.20 20.11
CA ASP A 428 0.33 8.44 20.26
C ASP A 428 0.63 8.81 21.72
N GLN A 429 -0.08 8.20 22.67
CA GLN A 429 0.11 8.38 24.11
C GLN A 429 1.05 7.35 24.73
N LEU A 430 1.70 6.48 23.94
CA LEU A 430 2.67 5.50 24.44
C LEU A 430 3.82 6.17 25.20
N GLY A 431 4.15 5.61 26.35
CA GLY A 431 5.25 6.04 27.21
C GLY A 431 4.77 7.02 28.26
N LEU A 432 5.24 6.85 29.49
CA LEU A 432 4.84 7.67 30.64
C LEU A 432 5.99 8.41 31.31
N GLU A 433 7.23 7.95 31.10
CA GLU A 433 8.41 8.47 31.78
C GLU A 433 9.67 8.29 30.94
N GLY A 434 10.65 9.12 31.23
CA GLY A 434 11.99 8.97 30.71
C GLY A 434 12.99 9.92 31.35
N SER A 435 14.21 9.91 30.83
CA SER A 435 15.29 10.77 31.26
C SER A 435 16.14 11.21 30.08
N GLU A 436 16.66 12.44 30.11
CA GLU A 436 17.66 12.94 29.15
C GLU A 436 18.19 14.33 29.58
N VAL A 437 18.79 15.06 28.63
CA VAL A 437 19.25 16.44 28.67
C VAL A 437 18.25 17.40 28.00
N VAL A 438 17.97 18.54 28.62
CA VAL A 438 17.11 19.61 28.07
C VAL A 438 17.78 20.25 26.85
N GLN A 439 17.04 20.35 25.73
CA GLN A 439 17.54 20.95 24.49
C GLN A 439 17.17 22.43 24.38
N ALA A 440 15.92 22.79 24.67
CA ALA A 440 15.47 24.18 24.65
C ALA A 440 14.33 24.41 25.65
N VAL A 441 14.15 25.67 26.05
CA VAL A 441 13.09 26.10 26.96
C VAL A 441 12.32 27.27 26.35
N GLY A 442 11.01 27.26 26.53
CA GLY A 442 10.13 28.35 26.15
C GLY A 442 10.18 29.53 27.13
N ALA A 443 9.51 30.62 26.78
CA ALA A 443 9.42 31.80 27.63
C ALA A 443 8.81 31.46 29.00
N GLY A 444 9.28 32.09 30.08
CA GLY A 444 8.73 31.91 31.43
C GLY A 444 9.22 30.67 32.20
N VAL A 445 10.00 29.78 31.57
CA VAL A 445 10.59 28.62 32.25
C VAL A 445 11.84 29.03 33.04
N SER A 446 11.84 28.76 34.35
CA SER A 446 12.99 29.03 35.24
C SER A 446 13.46 27.82 36.04
N THR A 447 12.74 26.71 35.98
CA THR A 447 12.99 25.48 36.76
C THR A 447 14.14 24.64 36.20
N VAL A 448 14.40 24.72 34.89
CA VAL A 448 15.46 24.01 34.16
C VAL A 448 16.04 24.90 33.07
N LYS A 449 17.26 24.63 32.62
CA LYS A 449 17.92 25.30 31.49
C LYS A 449 18.44 24.28 30.46
N PRO A 450 18.73 24.70 29.22
CA PRO A 450 19.42 23.85 28.25
C PRO A 450 20.68 23.21 28.85
N GLU A 451 20.95 21.96 28.46
CA GLU A 451 22.01 21.09 28.99
C GLU A 451 21.79 20.52 30.41
N ASP A 452 20.70 20.86 31.10
CA ASP A 452 20.36 20.20 32.37
C ASP A 452 19.90 18.76 32.16
N ARG A 453 20.36 17.85 33.02
CA ARG A 453 19.89 16.46 33.08
C ARG A 453 18.58 16.41 33.87
N VAL A 454 17.55 15.81 33.26
CA VAL A 454 16.18 15.81 33.76
C VAL A 454 15.53 14.44 33.67
N ILE A 455 14.56 14.24 34.55
CA ILE A 455 13.51 13.24 34.46
C ILE A 455 12.27 13.95 33.91
N PHE A 456 11.51 13.30 33.05
CA PHE A 456 10.23 13.81 32.59
C PHE A 456 9.11 12.77 32.70
N LEU A 457 7.90 13.26 32.85
CA LEU A 457 6.70 12.47 33.10
C LEU A 457 5.54 12.95 32.24
N GLY A 458 4.98 12.09 31.40
CA GLY A 458 3.83 12.44 30.56
C GLY A 458 3.54 11.39 29.50
N PRO A 459 2.33 11.41 28.90
CA PRO A 459 2.01 10.51 27.80
C PRO A 459 2.82 10.86 26.55
N GLY A 460 3.03 9.89 25.68
CA GLY A 460 3.65 10.10 24.35
C GLY A 460 5.18 10.19 24.38
N CYS A 461 5.82 9.63 25.42
CA CYS A 461 7.27 9.63 25.58
C CYS A 461 8.03 8.68 24.64
N PHE A 462 7.37 7.76 23.92
CA PHE A 462 8.00 6.96 22.85
C PHE A 462 8.31 7.81 21.60
N ALA A 463 9.19 8.79 21.78
CA ALA A 463 9.68 9.69 20.75
C ALA A 463 11.13 10.08 21.04
N THR A 464 11.87 10.42 19.98
CA THR A 464 13.25 10.93 20.08
C THR A 464 13.31 12.34 20.67
N HIS A 465 12.22 13.11 20.54
CA HIS A 465 12.04 14.43 21.11
C HIS A 465 10.63 14.57 21.63
N VAL A 466 10.47 15.26 22.76
CA VAL A 466 9.17 15.58 23.35
C VAL A 466 9.12 17.03 23.79
N ILE A 467 7.96 17.65 23.62
CA ILE A 467 7.67 18.97 24.20
C ILE A 467 6.67 18.74 25.34
N LEU A 468 7.06 19.14 26.54
CA LEU A 468 6.26 18.98 27.74
C LEU A 468 6.21 20.29 28.52
N SER A 469 5.13 20.49 29.28
CA SER A 469 5.08 21.57 30.26
C SER A 469 6.24 21.46 31.26
N SER A 470 6.88 22.58 31.59
CA SER A 470 7.95 22.65 32.60
C SER A 470 7.58 22.04 33.97
N ARG A 471 6.29 21.92 34.29
CA ARG A 471 5.79 21.27 35.52
C ARG A 471 5.94 19.74 35.52
N LYS A 472 6.12 19.15 34.34
CA LYS A 472 6.29 17.71 34.10
C LYS A 472 7.75 17.30 33.98
N VAL A 473 8.66 18.26 34.19
CA VAL A 473 10.12 18.09 34.03
C VAL A 473 10.78 18.36 35.37
N ILE A 474 11.53 17.38 35.85
CA ILE A 474 12.14 17.37 37.19
C ILE A 474 13.65 17.23 37.04
N PRO A 475 14.48 18.04 37.74
CA PRO A 475 15.93 17.86 37.73
C PRO A 475 16.34 16.46 38.18
N LEU A 476 17.25 15.82 37.45
CA LEU A 476 17.77 14.51 37.83
C LEU A 476 18.64 14.62 39.09
N PRO A 477 18.46 13.78 40.12
CA PRO A 477 19.36 13.72 41.27
C PRO A 477 20.81 13.50 40.83
N ARG A 478 21.76 14.26 41.41
CA ARG A 478 23.17 14.29 40.97
C ARG A 478 23.87 12.92 41.03
N GLU A 479 23.40 12.05 41.91
CA GLU A 479 23.96 10.72 42.15
C GLU A 479 23.48 9.68 41.12
N TRP A 480 22.45 10.00 40.31
CA TRP A 480 21.85 9.06 39.39
C TRP A 480 22.38 9.25 37.97
N SER A 481 22.61 8.15 37.28
CA SER A 481 22.75 8.10 35.83
C SER A 481 21.42 8.41 35.13
N LEU A 482 21.46 8.70 33.83
CA LEU A 482 20.23 8.86 33.04
C LEU A 482 19.44 7.56 33.05
N GLU A 483 20.12 6.43 32.81
CA GLU A 483 19.53 5.10 32.87
C GLU A 483 18.76 4.87 34.18
N GLU A 484 19.38 5.13 35.33
CA GLU A 484 18.72 5.04 36.64
C GLU A 484 17.53 6.01 36.78
N GLY A 485 17.66 7.22 36.25
CA GLY A 485 16.61 8.25 36.22
C GLY A 485 15.33 7.79 35.51
N ALA A 486 15.44 7.02 34.43
CA ALA A 486 14.29 6.50 33.70
C ALA A 486 13.59 5.32 34.39
N THR A 487 14.16 4.75 35.46
CA THR A 487 13.60 3.54 36.10
C THR A 487 12.61 3.81 37.23
N SER A 488 12.75 4.96 37.88
CA SER A 488 12.18 5.29 39.19
C SER A 488 10.84 6.06 39.16
N PRO A 489 10.61 7.04 38.27
CA PRO A 489 9.61 8.10 38.49
C PRO A 489 8.18 7.60 38.73
N ILE A 490 7.56 6.93 37.75
CA ILE A 490 6.18 6.45 37.79
C ILE A 490 6.01 5.44 38.91
N VAL A 491 6.90 4.45 38.97
CA VAL A 491 6.78 3.35 39.95
C VAL A 491 6.96 3.83 41.39
N SER A 492 7.83 4.82 41.62
CA SER A 492 8.05 5.41 42.95
C SER A 492 6.88 6.29 43.37
N LEU A 493 6.37 7.12 42.45
CA LEU A 493 5.18 7.94 42.72
C LEU A 493 3.96 7.06 43.00
N THR A 494 3.74 5.99 42.24
CA THR A 494 2.65 5.03 42.50
C THR A 494 2.78 4.42 43.90
N ALA A 495 3.96 3.91 44.26
CA ALA A 495 4.18 3.28 45.57
C ALA A 495 4.05 4.29 46.73
N ALA A 496 4.59 5.51 46.57
CA ALA A 496 4.50 6.57 47.56
C ALA A 496 3.05 7.04 47.77
N GLN A 497 2.29 7.22 46.71
CA GLN A 497 0.88 7.59 46.78
C GLN A 497 0.06 6.53 47.53
N CYS A 498 0.26 5.25 47.20
CA CYS A 498 -0.45 4.15 47.85
C CYS A 498 -0.04 4.00 49.32
N LEU A 499 1.26 3.91 49.63
CA LEU A 499 1.74 3.53 50.96
C LEU A 499 1.92 4.71 51.91
N LEU A 500 2.43 5.85 51.44
CA LEU A 500 2.72 7.00 52.30
C LEU A 500 1.50 7.90 52.44
N ARG A 501 0.86 8.28 51.33
CA ARG A 501 -0.15 9.34 51.34
C ARG A 501 -1.56 8.82 51.62
N MET A 502 -2.03 7.85 50.84
CA MET A 502 -3.37 7.29 51.00
C MET A 502 -3.43 6.22 52.09
N GLY A 503 -2.41 5.35 52.16
CA GLY A 503 -2.34 4.25 53.12
C GLY A 503 -1.81 4.64 54.49
N ASN A 504 -1.08 5.76 54.58
CA ASN A 504 -0.45 6.27 55.80
C ASN A 504 0.30 5.17 56.60
N LEU A 505 1.14 4.41 55.90
CA LEU A 505 1.84 3.24 56.44
C LEU A 505 2.68 3.59 57.68
N GLN A 506 2.46 2.84 58.76
CA GLN A 506 3.14 3.00 60.04
C GLN A 506 4.11 1.85 60.30
N ARG A 507 5.12 2.13 61.13
CA ARG A 507 6.07 1.11 61.60
C ARG A 507 5.33 -0.05 62.28
N GLY A 508 5.69 -1.27 61.91
CA GLY A 508 5.09 -2.49 62.45
C GLY A 508 3.81 -2.97 61.75
N GLN A 509 3.20 -2.17 60.87
CA GLN A 509 2.11 -2.64 60.03
C GLN A 509 2.60 -3.65 58.99
N SER A 510 1.68 -4.49 58.51
CA SER A 510 1.93 -5.56 57.55
C SER A 510 1.41 -5.21 56.16
N VAL A 511 2.21 -5.52 55.13
CA VAL A 511 1.90 -5.21 53.73
C VAL A 511 2.08 -6.43 52.86
N LEU A 512 1.05 -6.80 52.09
CA LEU A 512 1.15 -7.79 51.00
C LEU A 512 1.39 -7.05 49.68
N ILE A 513 2.51 -7.36 49.02
CA ILE A 513 2.91 -6.75 47.75
C ILE A 513 2.82 -7.81 46.65
N HIS A 514 1.87 -7.62 45.72
CA HIS A 514 1.79 -8.46 44.54
C HIS A 514 2.82 -8.07 43.46
N ALA A 515 3.23 -9.04 42.64
CA ALA A 515 4.29 -8.89 41.64
C ALA A 515 5.55 -8.19 42.20
N ALA A 516 6.00 -8.63 43.38
CA ALA A 516 6.98 -7.94 44.21
C ALA A 516 8.35 -7.72 43.54
N ALA A 517 8.70 -8.56 42.56
CA ALA A 517 9.91 -8.44 41.77
C ALA A 517 9.82 -7.45 40.59
N GLY A 518 8.64 -6.88 40.32
CA GLY A 518 8.45 -5.83 39.30
C GLY A 518 8.72 -4.43 39.84
N GLY A 519 8.68 -3.42 38.97
CA GLY A 519 9.07 -2.05 39.31
C GLY A 519 8.34 -1.42 40.51
N VAL A 520 6.99 -1.44 40.51
CA VAL A 520 6.19 -0.92 41.64
C VAL A 520 6.42 -1.75 42.90
N GLY A 521 6.58 -3.08 42.76
CA GLY A 521 6.84 -3.98 43.87
C GLY A 521 8.15 -3.66 44.59
N ILE A 522 9.22 -3.44 43.83
CA ILE A 522 10.53 -3.06 44.38
C ILE A 522 10.49 -1.68 45.06
N ALA A 523 9.81 -0.70 44.45
CA ALA A 523 9.60 0.61 45.06
C ALA A 523 8.82 0.50 46.39
N ALA A 524 7.76 -0.31 46.41
CA ALA A 524 6.95 -0.56 47.61
C ALA A 524 7.75 -1.26 48.72
N ILE A 525 8.59 -2.25 48.38
CA ILE A 525 9.48 -2.93 49.34
C ILE A 525 10.43 -1.93 50.00
N ARG A 526 11.06 -1.04 49.21
CA ARG A 526 11.97 -0.02 49.76
C ARG A 526 11.27 0.89 50.77
N ILE A 527 10.08 1.39 50.43
CA ILE A 527 9.27 2.20 51.34
C ILE A 527 8.94 1.43 52.62
N CYS A 528 8.48 0.18 52.48
CA CYS A 528 8.15 -0.67 53.63
C CYS A 528 9.35 -0.91 54.55
N LYS A 529 10.53 -1.19 53.99
CA LYS A 529 11.76 -1.38 54.78
C LYS A 529 12.22 -0.09 55.46
N GLY A 530 12.13 1.05 54.77
CA GLY A 530 12.46 2.36 55.33
C GLY A 530 11.59 2.75 56.53
N ILE A 531 10.30 2.41 56.49
CA ILE A 531 9.35 2.64 57.60
C ILE A 531 9.47 1.57 58.71
N GLY A 532 9.93 0.37 58.36
CA GLY A 532 9.96 -0.78 59.27
C GLY A 532 8.62 -1.51 59.35
N ALA A 533 7.94 -1.66 58.21
CA ALA A 533 6.75 -2.49 58.03
C ALA A 533 7.12 -3.97 57.78
N LYS A 534 6.24 -4.89 58.15
CA LYS A 534 6.35 -6.33 57.86
C LYS A 534 5.91 -6.60 56.42
N ILE A 535 6.76 -7.23 55.62
CA ILE A 535 6.54 -7.44 54.19
C ILE A 535 6.16 -8.89 53.92
N TYR A 536 5.09 -9.07 53.16
CA TYR A 536 4.73 -10.31 52.48
C TYR A 536 4.71 -10.05 50.97
N ALA A 537 5.24 -10.97 50.18
CA ALA A 537 5.44 -10.78 48.76
C ALA A 537 4.84 -11.92 47.95
N THR A 538 4.40 -11.65 46.72
CA THR A 538 4.10 -12.72 45.75
C THR A 538 4.90 -12.55 44.46
N VAL A 539 5.35 -13.67 43.89
CA VAL A 539 6.07 -13.73 42.60
C VAL A 539 5.50 -14.83 41.69
N GLY A 540 5.66 -14.71 40.38
CA GLY A 540 5.15 -15.68 39.39
C GLY A 540 6.10 -15.95 38.22
N SER A 541 5.94 -17.12 37.59
CA SER A 541 6.67 -17.63 36.41
C SER A 541 5.73 -18.15 35.34
N GLU A 542 6.07 -17.97 34.07
CA GLU A 542 5.36 -18.56 32.93
C GLU A 542 5.92 -19.96 32.59
N THR A 543 5.05 -20.80 32.05
CA THR A 543 5.30 -22.16 31.53
C THR A 543 5.37 -23.32 32.55
N LYS A 544 4.33 -24.16 32.51
CA LYS A 544 4.20 -25.45 33.24
C LYS A 544 5.26 -26.51 32.88
N ILE A 545 6.08 -26.26 31.85
CA ILE A 545 7.08 -27.19 31.30
C ILE A 545 8.51 -26.86 31.79
N TYR A 546 8.75 -25.63 32.30
CA TYR A 546 10.03 -25.19 32.87
C TYR A 546 9.89 -24.44 34.22
N ALA A 547 8.77 -24.65 34.92
CA ALA A 547 8.27 -23.85 36.05
C ALA A 547 9.20 -23.68 37.26
N THR A 548 10.33 -24.37 37.32
CA THR A 548 11.28 -24.31 38.44
C THR A 548 12.34 -23.22 38.34
N VAL A 549 12.62 -22.64 37.16
CA VAL A 549 13.77 -21.73 37.03
C VAL A 549 13.39 -20.25 37.19
N GLY A 550 12.31 -19.78 36.56
CA GLY A 550 11.94 -18.35 36.52
C GLY A 550 11.27 -17.79 37.78
N SER A 551 10.54 -18.62 38.53
CA SER A 551 9.94 -18.19 39.82
C SER A 551 11.02 -18.17 40.90
N GLU A 552 11.94 -19.13 40.87
CA GLU A 552 12.96 -19.27 41.89
C GLU A 552 14.01 -18.16 41.80
N THR A 553 14.36 -17.69 40.59
CA THR A 553 15.24 -16.52 40.43
C THR A 553 14.65 -15.25 41.05
N LYS A 554 13.33 -15.03 40.93
CA LYS A 554 12.63 -13.90 41.55
C LYS A 554 12.59 -14.02 43.07
N VAL A 555 12.31 -15.22 43.58
CA VAL A 555 12.36 -15.52 45.02
C VAL A 555 13.76 -15.22 45.55
N GLN A 556 14.79 -15.76 44.91
CA GLN A 556 16.19 -15.60 45.31
C GLN A 556 16.59 -14.12 45.28
N TYR A 557 16.21 -13.38 44.24
CA TYR A 557 16.44 -11.94 44.15
C TYR A 557 15.83 -11.17 45.34
N LEU A 558 14.58 -11.47 45.73
CA LEU A 558 13.94 -10.82 46.88
C LEU A 558 14.60 -11.18 48.21
N MET A 559 15.06 -12.42 48.35
CA MET A 559 15.80 -12.90 49.52
C MET A 559 17.17 -12.21 49.63
N ASP A 560 17.97 -12.21 48.57
CA ASP A 560 19.34 -11.71 48.58
C ASP A 560 19.39 -10.19 48.65
N THR A 561 18.52 -9.50 47.89
CA THR A 561 18.55 -8.04 47.78
C THR A 561 17.82 -7.37 48.93
N PHE A 562 16.69 -7.94 49.36
CA PHE A 562 15.81 -7.31 50.36
C PHE A 562 15.71 -8.09 51.67
N GLY A 563 16.36 -9.25 51.82
CA GLY A 563 16.34 -10.02 53.06
C GLY A 563 14.94 -10.48 53.46
N ILE A 564 14.02 -10.64 52.50
CA ILE A 564 12.67 -11.13 52.76
C ILE A 564 12.75 -12.65 52.96
N PRO A 565 12.31 -13.20 54.10
CA PRO A 565 12.37 -14.64 54.34
C PRO A 565 11.59 -15.43 53.28
N ARG A 566 12.07 -16.63 52.92
CA ARG A 566 11.39 -17.51 51.96
C ARG A 566 9.95 -17.85 52.39
N SER A 567 9.69 -17.92 53.69
CA SER A 567 8.36 -18.15 54.28
C SER A 567 7.36 -17.04 53.96
N ASP A 568 7.86 -15.82 53.69
CA ASP A 568 7.04 -14.63 53.47
C ASP A 568 6.86 -14.32 51.97
N ILE A 569 7.33 -15.22 51.09
CA ILE A 569 7.25 -15.10 49.62
C ILE A 569 6.37 -16.22 49.07
N PHE A 570 5.25 -15.83 48.47
CA PHE A 570 4.19 -16.73 47.99
C PHE A 570 4.08 -16.75 46.46
N HIS A 571 3.33 -17.71 45.93
CA HIS A 571 3.08 -17.84 44.50
C HIS A 571 1.98 -16.89 44.02
N SER A 572 2.18 -16.18 42.90
CA SER A 572 1.27 -15.12 42.45
C SER A 572 0.30 -15.49 41.32
N ARG A 573 0.39 -16.70 40.74
CA ARG A 573 -0.42 -17.11 39.56
C ARG A 573 -1.63 -17.98 39.88
N ASP A 574 -1.80 -18.35 41.15
CA ASP A 574 -2.99 -19.06 41.64
C ASP A 574 -3.36 -18.52 43.03
N SER A 575 -4.46 -19.01 43.59
CA SER A 575 -4.99 -18.56 44.88
C SER A 575 -4.25 -19.12 46.11
N SER A 576 -3.18 -19.90 45.94
CA SER A 576 -2.45 -20.53 47.06
C SER A 576 -1.84 -19.52 48.03
N PHE A 577 -1.45 -18.32 47.55
CA PHE A 577 -0.91 -17.26 48.42
C PHE A 577 -1.86 -16.87 49.55
N TYR A 578 -3.17 -17.06 49.39
CA TYR A 578 -4.13 -16.80 50.45
C TYR A 578 -3.91 -17.72 51.64
N THR A 579 -3.81 -19.03 51.39
CA THR A 579 -3.62 -20.04 52.44
C THR A 579 -2.27 -19.86 53.12
N ASP A 580 -1.23 -19.58 52.34
CA ASP A 580 0.11 -19.34 52.88
C ASP A 580 0.17 -18.07 53.73
N LEU A 581 -0.38 -16.96 53.25
CA LEU A 581 -0.44 -15.72 54.00
C LEU A 581 -1.23 -15.88 55.30
N MET A 582 -2.40 -16.54 55.26
CA MET A 582 -3.21 -16.75 56.45
C MET A 582 -2.49 -17.60 57.49
N ARG A 583 -1.66 -18.57 57.07
CA ARG A 583 -0.81 -19.32 57.99
C ARG A 583 0.24 -18.43 58.66
N GLU A 584 0.99 -17.65 57.89
CA GLU A 584 2.06 -16.80 58.43
C GLU A 584 1.53 -15.62 59.28
N THR A 585 0.30 -15.16 59.00
CA THR A 585 -0.36 -14.08 59.76
C THR A 585 -1.25 -14.58 60.90
N GLY A 586 -1.26 -15.88 61.19
CA GLY A 586 -2.13 -16.45 62.24
C GLY A 586 -3.63 -16.25 61.99
N GLY A 587 -4.04 -16.16 60.73
CA GLY A 587 -5.43 -15.95 60.29
C GLY A 587 -5.90 -14.49 60.33
N HIS A 588 -5.02 -13.53 60.65
CA HIS A 588 -5.40 -12.12 60.77
C HIS A 588 -5.49 -11.39 59.41
N GLY A 589 -4.68 -11.79 58.43
CA GLY A 589 -4.47 -11.04 57.19
C GLY A 589 -3.44 -9.91 57.35
N VAL A 590 -3.44 -8.95 56.43
CA VAL A 590 -2.48 -7.82 56.40
C VAL A 590 -3.17 -6.45 56.42
N ASP A 591 -2.50 -5.44 56.96
CA ASP A 591 -3.02 -4.07 57.07
C ASP A 591 -3.19 -3.40 55.70
N ILE A 592 -2.24 -3.61 54.78
CA ILE A 592 -2.29 -3.08 53.43
C ILE A 592 -2.04 -4.17 52.39
N VAL A 593 -2.85 -4.21 51.35
CA VAL A 593 -2.61 -5.03 50.15
C VAL A 593 -2.37 -4.11 48.96
N LEU A 594 -1.19 -4.21 48.34
CA LEU A 594 -0.90 -3.54 47.07
C LEU A 594 -1.03 -4.56 45.93
N SER A 595 -2.11 -4.45 45.18
CA SER A 595 -2.50 -5.42 44.15
C SER A 595 -2.38 -4.87 42.74
N SER A 596 -1.78 -5.69 41.87
CA SER A 596 -1.77 -5.55 40.41
C SER A 596 -2.40 -6.75 39.70
N LEU A 597 -3.03 -7.66 40.45
CA LEU A 597 -3.70 -8.86 39.93
C LEU A 597 -5.13 -8.53 39.49
N SER A 598 -5.69 -9.36 38.60
CA SER A 598 -7.07 -9.22 38.10
C SER A 598 -7.94 -10.45 38.34
N GLY A 599 -9.25 -10.31 38.19
CA GLY A 599 -10.23 -11.41 38.21
C GLY A 599 -10.32 -12.13 39.56
N GLU A 600 -10.28 -13.48 39.54
CA GLU A 600 -10.38 -14.28 40.77
C GLU A 600 -9.23 -14.01 41.74
N LEU A 601 -8.03 -13.72 41.23
CA LEU A 601 -6.87 -13.43 42.06
C LEU A 601 -7.05 -12.10 42.80
N LEU A 602 -7.58 -11.05 42.16
CA LEU A 602 -7.96 -9.79 42.82
C LEU A 602 -8.95 -10.04 43.96
N ARG A 603 -10.00 -10.82 43.71
CA ARG A 603 -11.00 -11.18 44.75
C ARG A 603 -10.40 -12.01 45.87
N THR A 604 -9.35 -12.78 45.59
CA THR A 604 -8.62 -13.55 46.59
C THR A 604 -7.70 -12.64 47.42
N SER A 605 -7.03 -11.69 46.80
CA SER A 605 -6.28 -10.61 47.46
C SER A 605 -7.17 -9.79 48.39
N TRP A 606 -8.43 -9.53 48.00
CA TRP A 606 -9.41 -8.84 48.86
C TRP A 606 -9.73 -9.60 50.16
N LYS A 607 -9.63 -10.94 50.15
CA LYS A 607 -9.79 -11.75 51.36
C LYS A 607 -8.60 -11.61 52.31
N CYS A 608 -7.41 -11.25 51.79
CA CYS A 608 -6.16 -11.12 52.53
C CYS A 608 -6.10 -9.87 53.43
N VAL A 609 -6.95 -8.87 53.19
CA VAL A 609 -6.99 -7.62 53.95
C VAL A 609 -7.49 -7.89 55.38
N ALA A 610 -6.77 -7.43 56.39
CA ALA A 610 -7.18 -7.52 57.79
C ALA A 610 -8.38 -6.58 58.08
N PRO A 611 -9.16 -6.81 59.15
CA PRO A 611 -10.18 -5.84 59.58
C PRO A 611 -9.57 -4.44 59.82
N GLY A 612 -10.17 -3.39 59.24
CA GLY A 612 -9.63 -2.03 59.25
C GLY A 612 -8.53 -1.74 58.22
N GLY A 613 -8.08 -2.76 57.48
CA GLY A 613 -7.05 -2.64 56.46
C GLY A 613 -7.55 -2.07 55.14
N THR A 614 -6.60 -1.78 54.24
CA THR A 614 -6.85 -1.17 52.92
C THR A 614 -6.24 -1.99 51.79
N MET A 615 -6.98 -2.16 50.70
CA MET A 615 -6.46 -2.69 49.45
C MET A 615 -6.34 -1.57 48.41
N PHE A 616 -5.17 -1.46 47.80
CA PHE A 616 -4.90 -0.64 46.64
C PHE A 616 -4.87 -1.52 45.38
N ASP A 617 -5.71 -1.19 44.39
CA ASP A 617 -5.66 -1.80 43.06
C ASP A 617 -5.08 -0.81 42.04
N ILE A 618 -3.99 -1.21 41.39
CA ILE A 618 -3.30 -0.42 40.36
C ILE A 618 -3.50 -0.98 38.94
N SER A 619 -4.34 -2.01 38.75
CA SER A 619 -4.48 -2.73 37.48
C SER A 619 -5.50 -2.11 36.51
N ARG A 620 -6.52 -1.40 37.02
CA ARG A 620 -7.71 -0.88 36.29
C ARG A 620 -8.55 -1.90 35.51
N ARG A 621 -8.08 -3.13 35.30
CA ARG A 621 -8.69 -4.09 34.36
C ARG A 621 -10.10 -4.49 34.78
N ASP A 622 -10.28 -4.86 36.05
CA ASP A 622 -11.58 -5.25 36.60
C ASP A 622 -12.54 -4.06 36.69
N VAL A 623 -12.01 -2.85 36.92
CA VAL A 623 -12.81 -1.61 36.93
C VAL A 623 -13.37 -1.31 35.53
N LEU A 624 -12.54 -1.41 34.50
CA LEU A 624 -12.96 -1.19 33.10
C LEU A 624 -13.92 -2.28 32.61
N ALA A 625 -13.90 -3.46 33.23
CA ALA A 625 -14.77 -4.59 32.91
C ALA A 625 -16.06 -4.64 33.75
N ASP A 626 -16.33 -3.61 34.57
CA ASP A 626 -17.47 -3.56 35.50
C ASP A 626 -17.60 -4.81 36.39
N ALA A 627 -16.46 -5.26 36.93
CA ALA A 627 -16.40 -6.52 37.67
C ALA A 627 -17.01 -6.42 39.08
N MET A 628 -17.73 -7.48 39.48
CA MET A 628 -18.38 -7.55 40.81
C MET A 628 -17.38 -7.76 41.97
N LEU A 629 -17.49 -6.93 43.02
CA LEU A 629 -16.75 -7.06 44.27
C LEU A 629 -17.68 -7.49 45.44
N PRO A 630 -17.38 -8.58 46.18
CA PRO A 630 -18.26 -9.05 47.24
C PRO A 630 -18.34 -8.11 48.46
N MET A 631 -19.55 -7.58 48.73
CA MET A 631 -19.79 -6.59 49.80
C MET A 631 -19.59 -7.11 51.23
N LYS A 632 -19.65 -8.44 51.44
CA LYS A 632 -19.55 -9.06 52.78
C LYS A 632 -18.26 -8.69 53.55
N HIS A 633 -17.19 -8.37 52.83
CA HIS A 633 -15.88 -8.08 53.45
C HIS A 633 -15.80 -6.66 54.05
N PHE A 634 -16.67 -5.74 53.63
CA PHE A 634 -16.72 -4.38 54.18
C PHE A 634 -17.23 -4.32 55.62
N VAL A 635 -17.89 -5.37 56.12
CA VAL A 635 -18.26 -5.50 57.55
C VAL A 635 -17.03 -5.38 58.46
N GLY A 636 -15.86 -5.81 57.97
CA GLY A 636 -14.58 -5.64 58.66
C GLY A 636 -14.04 -4.21 58.66
N ARG A 637 -14.80 -3.20 58.22
CA ARG A 637 -14.36 -1.80 58.02
C ARG A 637 -13.12 -1.70 57.11
N ARG A 638 -13.10 -2.53 56.06
CA ARG A 638 -12.02 -2.57 55.06
C ARG A 638 -12.24 -1.48 54.03
N SER A 639 -11.15 -0.91 53.51
CA SER A 639 -11.16 0.05 52.41
C SER A 639 -10.64 -0.58 51.11
N PHE A 640 -11.26 -0.23 49.99
CA PHE A 640 -10.79 -0.62 48.65
C PHE A 640 -10.60 0.65 47.83
N ILE A 641 -9.39 0.88 47.33
CA ILE A 641 -8.98 2.11 46.64
C ILE A 641 -8.34 1.74 45.31
N THR A 642 -8.88 2.26 44.21
CA THR A 642 -8.30 2.12 42.88
C THR A 642 -7.42 3.33 42.58
N VAL A 643 -6.24 3.12 42.01
CA VAL A 643 -5.27 4.21 41.76
C VAL A 643 -4.85 4.22 40.29
N ASP A 644 -5.08 5.35 39.61
CA ASP A 644 -4.44 5.67 38.32
C ASP A 644 -3.60 6.94 38.47
N LEU A 645 -2.28 6.79 38.32
CA LEU A 645 -1.36 7.92 38.41
C LEU A 645 -1.53 8.90 37.24
N GLY A 646 -1.96 8.45 36.07
CA GLY A 646 -2.18 9.30 34.90
C GLY A 646 -3.28 10.34 35.11
N GLU A 647 -4.43 9.94 35.65
CA GLU A 647 -5.54 10.87 35.99
C GLU A 647 -5.11 11.83 37.10
N TYR A 648 -4.44 11.31 38.14
CA TYR A 648 -3.90 12.13 39.23
C TYR A 648 -2.90 13.19 38.74
N MET A 649 -2.11 12.88 37.71
CA MET A 649 -1.11 13.78 37.15
C MET A 649 -1.70 14.90 36.28
N GLU A 650 -2.91 14.75 35.74
CA GLU A 650 -3.58 15.82 35.00
C GLU A 650 -4.14 16.92 35.93
N GLU A 651 -4.52 16.56 37.16
CA GLU A 651 -5.14 17.48 38.12
C GLU A 651 -4.13 18.22 39.04
N ALA A 652 -2.95 17.67 39.27
CA ALA A 652 -1.99 18.20 40.24
C ALA A 652 -1.08 19.31 39.68
N THR A 653 -0.88 20.38 40.45
CA THR A 653 -0.22 21.62 40.00
C THR A 653 1.32 21.67 40.18
N ASP A 654 1.91 20.80 41.03
CA ASP A 654 3.37 20.62 41.18
C ASP A 654 3.68 19.23 41.78
N GLN A 655 4.43 18.39 41.04
CA GLN A 655 4.77 17.01 41.42
C GLN A 655 6.19 16.88 42.01
N SER A 656 6.97 17.98 42.03
CA SER A 656 8.38 17.95 42.42
C SER A 656 8.56 17.53 43.89
N ALA A 657 7.73 18.07 44.79
CA ALA A 657 7.79 17.77 46.23
C ALA A 657 7.43 16.31 46.54
N ASP A 658 6.39 15.78 45.87
CA ASP A 658 5.92 14.39 46.04
C ASP A 658 6.97 13.36 45.59
N PHE A 659 7.88 13.74 44.69
CA PHE A 659 9.01 12.90 44.27
C PHE A 659 10.27 13.11 45.12
N PHE A 660 10.71 14.36 45.35
CA PHE A 660 11.99 14.63 46.02
C PHE A 660 12.00 14.32 47.51
N ILE A 661 10.88 14.50 48.22
CA ILE A 661 10.83 14.26 49.67
C ILE A 661 11.15 12.78 49.97
N PRO A 662 10.48 11.78 49.34
CA PRO A 662 10.83 10.38 49.54
C PRO A 662 12.24 10.01 49.05
N VAL A 663 12.72 10.63 47.95
CA VAL A 663 14.08 10.39 47.43
C VAL A 663 15.13 10.84 48.46
N ASN A 664 15.01 12.05 48.99
CA ASN A 664 15.95 12.61 49.97
C ASN A 664 15.92 11.86 51.31
N GLN A 665 14.80 11.23 51.65
CA GLN A 665 14.67 10.35 52.81
C GLN A 665 15.22 8.93 52.57
N GLY A 666 15.66 8.62 51.35
CA GLY A 666 16.12 7.28 50.97
C GLY A 666 15.00 6.23 50.91
N LEU A 667 13.73 6.66 50.87
CA LEU A 667 12.57 5.78 50.81
C LEU A 667 12.30 5.28 49.38
N VAL A 668 12.66 6.07 48.36
CA VAL A 668 12.56 5.70 46.94
C VAL A 668 13.88 5.98 46.23
N GLY A 669 14.11 5.31 45.10
CA GLY A 669 15.32 5.44 44.30
C GLY A 669 15.33 4.52 43.08
N PRO A 670 16.46 4.41 42.35
CA PRO A 670 16.54 3.67 41.09
C PRO A 670 16.17 2.20 41.24
N ILE A 671 15.39 1.67 40.30
CA ILE A 671 14.91 0.28 40.34
C ILE A 671 15.88 -0.62 39.59
N LEU A 672 16.50 -1.55 40.33
CA LEU A 672 17.47 -2.52 39.80
C LEU A 672 16.98 -3.95 40.02
N PRO A 673 17.30 -4.92 39.13
CA PRO A 673 18.07 -4.77 37.89
C PRO A 673 17.29 -4.06 36.77
N VAL A 674 18.01 -3.59 35.77
CA VAL A 674 17.46 -2.97 34.57
C VAL A 674 17.69 -3.90 33.38
N THR A 675 16.65 -4.07 32.56
CA THR A 675 16.79 -4.71 31.24
C THR A 675 16.61 -3.62 30.18
N CYS A 676 17.66 -3.33 29.41
CA CYS A 676 17.64 -2.28 28.42
C CYS A 676 17.58 -2.87 27.01
N PHE A 677 16.68 -2.36 26.17
CA PHE A 677 16.55 -2.68 24.75
C PHE A 677 16.86 -1.43 23.92
N ASP A 678 17.44 -1.60 22.74
CA ASP A 678 17.61 -0.49 21.81
C ASP A 678 16.27 -0.16 21.13
N ALA A 679 16.05 1.12 20.84
CA ALA A 679 14.83 1.60 20.20
C ALA A 679 14.58 0.97 18.82
N SER A 680 15.63 0.48 18.15
CA SER A 680 15.54 -0.30 16.91
C SER A 680 14.83 -1.65 17.07
N ASP A 681 14.76 -2.20 18.30
CA ASP A 681 14.10 -3.46 18.63
C ASP A 681 13.05 -3.28 19.74
N VAL A 682 12.29 -2.18 19.66
CA VAL A 682 11.21 -1.88 20.62
C VAL A 682 10.14 -2.98 20.73
N PRO A 683 9.75 -3.74 19.69
CA PRO A 683 8.81 -4.85 19.86
C PRO A 683 9.32 -5.94 20.81
N ALA A 684 10.63 -6.20 20.84
CA ALA A 684 11.22 -7.15 21.78
C ALA A 684 11.08 -6.68 23.23
N ALA A 685 11.20 -5.37 23.51
CA ALA A 685 10.98 -4.82 24.84
C ALA A 685 9.54 -5.06 25.34
N PHE A 686 8.55 -4.81 24.47
CA PHE A 686 7.14 -5.06 24.76
C PHE A 686 6.87 -6.55 25.00
N ARG A 687 7.38 -7.45 24.16
CA ARG A 687 7.26 -8.91 24.35
C ARG A 687 7.94 -9.40 25.62
N HIS A 688 9.12 -8.86 25.94
CA HIS A 688 9.82 -9.21 27.16
C HIS A 688 8.99 -8.82 28.40
N MET A 689 8.33 -7.66 28.36
CA MET A 689 7.37 -7.28 29.39
C MET A 689 6.17 -8.22 29.45
N GLN A 690 5.58 -8.58 28.30
CA GLN A 690 4.43 -9.50 28.20
C GLN A 690 4.73 -10.88 28.81
N SER A 691 5.94 -11.42 28.63
CA SER A 691 6.35 -12.70 29.25
C SER A 691 6.26 -12.70 30.78
N GLY A 692 6.25 -11.50 31.39
CA GLY A 692 6.27 -11.31 32.82
C GLY A 692 7.51 -11.90 33.51
N GLN A 693 8.56 -12.28 32.78
CA GLN A 693 9.78 -12.90 33.34
C GLN A 693 10.75 -11.87 33.92
N HIS A 694 10.63 -10.61 33.53
CA HIS A 694 11.51 -9.53 33.96
C HIS A 694 11.52 -9.34 35.49
N ILE A 695 12.67 -8.86 35.99
CA ILE A 695 12.87 -8.37 37.36
C ILE A 695 13.26 -6.90 37.24
N GLY A 696 12.71 -6.03 38.08
CA GLY A 696 12.99 -4.61 38.02
C GLY A 696 12.27 -3.92 36.88
N LYS A 697 13.01 -3.16 36.08
CA LYS A 697 12.45 -2.24 35.08
C LYS A 697 13.02 -2.50 33.69
N ILE A 698 12.16 -2.31 32.68
CA ILE A 698 12.55 -2.41 31.28
C ILE A 698 12.70 -0.99 30.73
N LEU A 699 13.83 -0.71 30.10
CA LEU A 699 14.11 0.57 29.46
C LEU A 699 14.26 0.39 27.94
N VAL A 700 13.91 1.44 27.21
CA VAL A 700 14.21 1.58 25.79
C VAL A 700 15.19 2.73 25.60
N ARG A 701 16.35 2.44 25.01
CA ARG A 701 17.44 3.38 24.74
C ARG A 701 17.33 3.94 23.33
N MET A 702 17.28 5.26 23.23
CA MET A 702 17.36 5.99 21.97
C MET A 702 18.81 6.03 21.47
N PRO A 703 19.04 5.97 20.14
CA PRO A 703 20.39 6.07 19.59
C PRO A 703 20.91 7.51 19.65
N GLU A 704 22.23 7.65 19.75
CA GLU A 704 22.90 8.96 19.63
C GLU A 704 22.75 9.54 18.21
N ASP A 705 22.87 8.70 17.18
CA ASP A 705 22.58 9.05 15.79
C ASP A 705 21.19 8.58 15.40
N LEU A 706 20.28 9.55 15.22
CA LEU A 706 18.89 9.28 14.84
C LEU A 706 18.78 8.57 13.49
N ASN A 707 19.77 8.69 12.60
CA ASN A 707 19.73 8.01 11.30
C ASN A 707 19.82 6.49 11.41
N THR A 708 20.25 5.95 12.56
CA THR A 708 20.35 4.51 12.81
C THR A 708 19.02 3.84 13.16
N LEU A 709 18.01 4.62 13.54
CA LEU A 709 16.66 4.10 13.75
C LEU A 709 16.05 3.75 12.37
N PRO A 710 15.42 2.58 12.20
CA PRO A 710 14.65 2.32 10.99
C PRO A 710 13.36 3.15 11.03
N THR A 711 13.26 4.19 10.20
CA THR A 711 12.00 4.90 9.96
C THR A 711 11.26 4.17 8.84
N ARG A 712 9.97 3.93 9.03
CA ARG A 712 9.10 3.69 7.88
C ARG A 712 8.64 5.02 7.34
N ASP A 713 8.46 5.08 6.03
CA ASP A 713 7.81 6.23 5.43
C ASP A 713 6.45 6.43 6.11
N THR A 714 6.17 7.69 6.44
CA THR A 714 4.86 8.07 6.94
C THR A 714 4.05 8.58 5.79
N ARG A 715 2.81 8.11 5.74
CA ARG A 715 1.76 8.70 4.91
C ARG A 715 1.77 10.22 5.05
N ALA A 716 2.05 10.92 3.96
CA ALA A 716 1.94 12.37 3.86
C ALA A 716 0.50 12.75 4.18
N GLY A 717 0.25 13.23 5.39
CA GLY A 717 -1.10 13.64 5.78
C GLY A 717 -1.46 14.96 5.11
N ILE A 718 -2.58 15.01 4.38
CA ILE A 718 -3.16 16.29 3.99
C ILE A 718 -3.75 16.97 5.22
N ALA A 719 -3.52 18.28 5.34
CA ALA A 719 -4.20 19.14 6.30
C ALA A 719 -4.95 20.22 5.54
N PHE A 720 -6.28 20.23 5.67
CA PHE A 720 -7.12 21.28 5.10
C PHE A 720 -7.04 22.53 5.97
N SER A 721 -6.88 23.70 5.33
CA SER A 721 -6.92 24.98 6.03
C SER A 721 -8.29 25.17 6.69
N PRO A 722 -8.33 25.49 8.00
CA PRO A 722 -9.58 25.82 8.69
C PRO A 722 -10.16 27.17 8.23
N ASP A 723 -9.35 28.03 7.60
CA ASP A 723 -9.72 29.38 7.13
C ASP A 723 -10.22 29.41 5.68
N SER A 724 -10.35 28.25 5.05
CA SER A 724 -10.82 28.12 3.67
C SER A 724 -12.13 27.35 3.60
N ALA A 725 -12.88 27.57 2.51
CA ALA A 725 -14.07 26.79 2.18
C ALA A 725 -13.78 25.78 1.06
N TYR A 726 -14.54 24.69 1.05
CA TYR A 726 -14.45 23.66 0.01
C TYR A 726 -15.83 23.40 -0.59
N LEU A 727 -15.92 23.46 -1.92
CA LEU A 727 -17.17 23.32 -2.67
C LEU A 727 -17.33 21.88 -3.15
N LEU A 728 -18.44 21.23 -2.78
CA LEU A 728 -18.81 19.89 -3.22
C LEU A 728 -20.07 19.98 -4.08
N SER A 729 -19.92 19.89 -5.41
CA SER A 729 -21.07 19.79 -6.32
C SER A 729 -21.53 18.33 -6.40
N GLY A 730 -22.80 18.07 -6.11
CA GLY A 730 -23.31 16.70 -5.97
C GLY A 730 -22.89 15.97 -4.67
N GLY A 731 -22.28 16.68 -3.71
CA GLY A 731 -21.65 16.07 -2.52
C GLY A 731 -22.58 15.55 -1.41
N LEU A 732 -23.90 15.52 -1.61
CA LEU A 732 -24.86 15.06 -0.59
C LEU A 732 -25.20 13.57 -0.67
N GLY A 733 -24.69 12.88 -1.69
CA GLY A 733 -24.78 11.42 -1.79
C GLY A 733 -23.82 10.70 -0.82
N GLY A 734 -23.91 9.36 -0.75
CA GLY A 734 -23.12 8.54 0.17
C GLY A 734 -21.60 8.76 0.08
N LEU A 735 -21.06 8.87 -1.15
CA LEU A 735 -19.63 9.16 -1.38
C LEU A 735 -19.23 10.54 -0.87
N GLY A 736 -20.02 11.57 -1.21
CA GLY A 736 -19.77 12.94 -0.79
C GLY A 736 -19.83 13.13 0.72
N ARG A 737 -20.78 12.47 1.42
CA ARG A 737 -20.85 12.52 2.89
C ARG A 737 -19.66 11.84 3.56
N ALA A 738 -19.25 10.68 3.05
CA ALA A 738 -18.06 9.98 3.51
C ALA A 738 -16.78 10.83 3.34
N LEU A 739 -16.66 11.50 2.20
CA LEU A 739 -15.60 12.45 1.90
C LEU A 739 -15.61 13.65 2.86
N SER A 740 -16.78 14.26 3.09
CA SER A 740 -16.92 15.41 3.98
C SER A 740 -16.50 15.12 5.42
N ASN A 741 -16.89 13.97 5.98
CA ASN A 741 -16.43 13.57 7.32
C ASN A 741 -14.90 13.44 7.37
N TRP A 742 -14.30 12.79 6.38
CA TRP A 742 -12.84 12.69 6.27
C TRP A 742 -12.17 14.06 6.12
N MET A 743 -12.75 14.99 5.35
CA MET A 743 -12.20 16.35 5.22
C MET A 743 -12.22 17.10 6.56
N VAL A 744 -13.28 16.95 7.36
CA VAL A 744 -13.39 17.58 8.69
C VAL A 744 -12.38 16.97 9.67
N GLU A 745 -12.20 15.65 9.66
CA GLU A 745 -11.14 14.97 10.41
C GLU A 745 -9.75 15.49 10.03
N LYS A 746 -9.55 15.83 8.75
CA LYS A 746 -8.31 16.40 8.19
C LYS A 746 -8.20 17.93 8.30
N GLY A 747 -9.10 18.58 9.06
CA GLY A 747 -8.98 19.99 9.42
C GLY A 747 -9.93 20.95 8.69
N ALA A 748 -10.74 20.49 7.74
CA ALA A 748 -11.71 21.35 7.07
C ALA A 748 -12.77 21.87 8.06
N ARG A 749 -13.10 23.15 7.98
CA ARG A 749 -14.07 23.80 8.89
C ARG A 749 -15.19 24.55 8.17
N CYS A 750 -15.20 24.55 6.84
CA CYS A 750 -16.27 25.16 6.04
C CYS A 750 -16.50 24.34 4.76
N LEU A 751 -17.69 23.76 4.62
CA LEU A 751 -18.09 22.97 3.45
C LEU A 751 -19.33 23.59 2.78
N VAL A 752 -19.26 23.80 1.47
CA VAL A 752 -20.35 24.34 0.65
C VAL A 752 -20.86 23.24 -0.27
N TYR A 753 -22.16 22.99 -0.27
CA TYR A 753 -22.78 21.97 -1.12
C TYR A 753 -23.67 22.61 -2.18
N LEU A 754 -23.38 22.32 -3.44
CA LEU A 754 -24.23 22.70 -4.58
C LEU A 754 -24.96 21.45 -5.09
N SER A 755 -26.27 21.38 -4.84
CA SER A 755 -27.10 20.24 -5.26
C SER A 755 -28.57 20.63 -5.42
N PRO A 756 -29.35 20.01 -6.33
CA PRO A 756 -30.77 20.32 -6.52
C PRO A 756 -31.64 20.11 -5.27
N SER A 757 -31.21 19.20 -4.38
CA SER A 757 -31.88 18.84 -3.13
C SER A 757 -31.21 19.43 -1.88
N ALA A 758 -30.22 20.31 -2.01
CA ALA A 758 -29.46 20.80 -0.87
C ALA A 758 -30.36 21.42 0.22
N GLY A 759 -30.22 20.92 1.45
CA GLY A 759 -30.98 21.37 2.62
C GLY A 759 -32.47 21.03 2.65
N THR A 760 -33.01 20.26 1.69
CA THR A 760 -34.47 19.99 1.62
C THR A 760 -34.94 18.81 2.46
N THR A 761 -34.08 17.84 2.77
CA THR A 761 -34.44 16.61 3.49
C THR A 761 -34.04 16.65 4.97
N GLU A 762 -34.65 15.79 5.79
CA GLU A 762 -34.24 15.61 7.19
C GLU A 762 -32.83 15.01 7.31
N GLU A 763 -32.47 14.11 6.40
CA GLU A 763 -31.13 13.55 6.30
C GLU A 763 -30.05 14.64 6.13
N HIS A 764 -30.32 15.67 5.32
CA HIS A 764 -29.40 16.82 5.17
C HIS A 764 -29.25 17.62 6.46
N ARG A 765 -30.34 17.80 7.23
CA ARG A 765 -30.30 18.52 8.52
C ARG A 765 -29.54 17.72 9.58
N ASN A 766 -29.73 16.41 9.63
CA ASN A 766 -29.00 15.53 10.55
C ASN A 766 -27.51 15.53 10.22
N PHE A 767 -27.16 15.47 8.94
CA PHE A 767 -25.78 15.53 8.50
C PHE A 767 -25.12 16.89 8.76
N GLU A 768 -25.86 17.99 8.59
CA GLU A 768 -25.39 19.32 9.00
C GLU A 768 -25.09 19.39 10.50
N GLN A 769 -25.98 18.82 11.33
CA GLN A 769 -25.76 18.77 12.78
C GLN A 769 -24.52 17.93 13.15
N GLU A 770 -24.33 16.78 12.50
CA GLU A 770 -23.15 15.93 12.68
C GLU A 770 -21.85 16.69 12.40
N LEU A 771 -21.77 17.42 11.28
CA LEU A 771 -20.59 18.22 10.92
C LEU A 771 -20.41 19.42 11.85
N LYS A 772 -21.50 20.07 12.28
CA LYS A 772 -21.47 21.17 13.26
C LYS A 772 -20.94 20.73 14.62
N CYS A 773 -21.29 19.54 15.10
CA CYS A 773 -20.76 18.97 16.33
C CYS A 773 -19.23 18.76 16.28
N GLN A 774 -18.67 18.62 15.08
CA GLN A 774 -17.22 18.52 14.83
C GLN A 774 -16.56 19.88 14.57
N GLY A 775 -17.30 20.98 14.71
CA GLY A 775 -16.81 22.35 14.52
C GLY A 775 -16.77 22.81 13.06
N CYS A 776 -17.42 22.11 12.13
CA CYS A 776 -17.48 22.51 10.72
C CYS A 776 -18.78 23.27 10.40
N GLU A 777 -18.66 24.42 9.73
CA GLU A 777 -19.77 25.15 9.16
C GLU A 777 -20.18 24.54 7.82
N VAL A 778 -21.50 24.46 7.58
CA VAL A 778 -22.07 23.86 6.37
C VAL A 778 -22.99 24.86 5.69
N VAL A 779 -22.79 25.06 4.37
CA VAL A 779 -23.63 25.93 3.55
C VAL A 779 -24.33 25.10 2.47
N PHE A 780 -25.66 25.04 2.50
CA PHE A 780 -26.46 24.39 1.47
C PHE A 780 -26.92 25.40 0.41
N VAL A 781 -26.57 25.13 -0.84
CA VAL A 781 -26.96 25.94 -1.99
C VAL A 781 -27.79 25.07 -2.91
N ARG A 782 -29.10 25.31 -2.89
CA ARG A 782 -30.03 24.63 -3.78
C ARG A 782 -29.84 25.15 -5.20
N GLY A 783 -29.41 24.28 -6.10
CA GLY A 783 -29.10 24.61 -7.49
C GLY A 783 -28.34 23.51 -8.22
N THR A 784 -27.98 23.75 -9.48
CA THR A 784 -27.18 22.82 -10.30
C THR A 784 -25.92 23.49 -10.84
N ALA A 785 -24.80 22.75 -10.93
CA ALA A 785 -23.60 23.27 -11.58
C ALA A 785 -23.82 23.56 -13.08
N ALA A 786 -24.81 22.92 -13.71
CA ALA A 786 -25.17 23.17 -15.10
C ALA A 786 -25.71 24.59 -15.35
N ASP A 787 -26.09 25.32 -14.29
CA ASP A 787 -26.47 26.72 -14.34
C ASP A 787 -25.36 27.59 -13.70
N MET A 788 -24.74 28.44 -14.51
CA MET A 788 -23.69 29.35 -14.05
C MET A 788 -24.16 30.27 -12.91
N SER A 789 -25.44 30.67 -12.91
CA SER A 789 -25.98 31.55 -11.86
C SER A 789 -26.01 30.87 -10.49
N ASP A 790 -26.31 29.56 -10.46
CA ASP A 790 -26.27 28.75 -9.24
C ASP A 790 -24.84 28.51 -8.75
N VAL A 791 -23.88 28.35 -9.67
CA VAL A 791 -22.45 28.28 -9.32
C VAL A 791 -21.99 29.58 -8.67
N GLN A 792 -22.31 30.73 -9.26
CA GLN A 792 -21.99 32.04 -8.69
C GLN A 792 -22.70 32.29 -7.35
N LYS A 793 -23.93 31.80 -7.21
CA LYS A 793 -24.65 31.78 -5.94
C LYS A 793 -23.90 30.96 -4.89
N ALA A 794 -23.39 29.78 -5.23
CA ALA A 794 -22.65 28.95 -4.29
C ALA A 794 -21.34 29.60 -3.82
N ILE A 795 -20.61 30.26 -4.73
CA ILE A 795 -19.39 30.99 -4.41
C ILE A 795 -19.69 32.18 -3.49
N SER A 796 -20.72 32.97 -3.82
CA SER A 796 -21.08 34.18 -3.05
C SER A 796 -21.67 33.88 -1.67
N HIS A 797 -22.32 32.73 -1.47
CA HIS A 797 -22.84 32.31 -0.16
C HIS A 797 -21.78 31.66 0.73
N SER A 798 -20.57 31.42 0.21
CA SER A 798 -19.49 30.87 1.00
C SER A 798 -18.94 31.92 1.98
N PRO A 799 -18.83 31.62 3.29
CA PRO A 799 -18.32 32.56 4.29
C PRO A 799 -16.80 32.74 4.21
N LYS A 800 -16.09 31.86 3.48
CA LYS A 800 -14.63 31.86 3.33
C LYS A 800 -14.25 31.70 1.86
N PRO A 801 -13.03 32.10 1.45
CA PRO A 801 -12.56 31.85 0.09
C PRO A 801 -12.60 30.36 -0.24
N VAL A 802 -13.20 30.00 -1.38
CA VAL A 802 -13.21 28.61 -1.84
C VAL A 802 -11.82 28.26 -2.37
N LYS A 803 -11.18 27.27 -1.75
CA LYS A 803 -9.83 26.81 -2.07
C LYS A 803 -9.77 25.43 -2.70
N GLY A 804 -10.81 24.64 -2.60
CA GLY A 804 -10.86 23.34 -3.24
C GLY A 804 -12.25 23.00 -3.71
N LEU A 805 -12.30 22.17 -4.76
CA LEU A 805 -13.55 21.74 -5.36
C LEU A 805 -13.55 20.24 -5.61
N PHE A 806 -14.67 19.61 -5.27
CA PHE A 806 -15.04 18.26 -5.70
C PHE A 806 -16.28 18.32 -6.59
N GLN A 807 -16.15 17.76 -7.79
CA GLN A 807 -17.28 17.53 -8.71
C GLN A 807 -17.70 16.06 -8.61
N LEU A 808 -18.81 15.83 -7.92
CA LEU A 808 -19.40 14.51 -7.61
C LEU A 808 -20.80 14.36 -8.25
N ALA A 809 -21.24 15.33 -9.04
CA ALA A 809 -22.55 15.30 -9.67
C ALA A 809 -22.66 14.13 -10.64
N LEU A 810 -23.66 13.27 -10.43
CA LEU A 810 -23.90 12.06 -11.21
C LEU A 810 -25.35 12.04 -11.70
N ALA A 811 -25.55 11.88 -13.01
CA ALA A 811 -26.85 11.67 -13.62
C ALA A 811 -26.77 10.50 -14.61
N LEU A 812 -27.39 9.37 -14.25
CA LEU A 812 -27.36 8.16 -15.07
C LEU A 812 -28.65 7.98 -15.87
N LYS A 813 -28.51 7.52 -17.12
CA LYS A 813 -29.62 7.12 -17.97
C LYS A 813 -29.20 5.97 -18.87
N ASP A 814 -29.25 4.76 -18.32
CA ASP A 814 -28.76 3.56 -18.98
C ASP A 814 -29.78 3.08 -20.03
N ILE A 815 -29.37 3.10 -21.30
CA ILE A 815 -30.17 2.62 -22.43
C ILE A 815 -29.25 2.25 -23.60
N THR A 816 -29.55 1.15 -24.29
CA THR A 816 -28.82 0.74 -25.50
C THR A 816 -28.87 1.84 -26.56
N PHE A 817 -27.76 2.08 -27.27
CA PHE A 817 -27.65 3.15 -28.27
C PHE A 817 -28.79 3.11 -29.30
N GLU A 818 -29.19 1.92 -29.76
CA GLU A 818 -30.32 1.70 -30.67
C GLU A 818 -31.63 2.39 -30.21
N ARG A 819 -31.93 2.26 -28.92
CA ARG A 819 -33.18 2.75 -28.29
C ARG A 819 -33.04 4.12 -27.68
N MET A 820 -31.82 4.67 -27.62
CA MET A 820 -31.53 5.95 -26.99
C MET A 820 -32.25 7.09 -27.75
N ALA A 821 -33.01 7.89 -27.00
CA ALA A 821 -33.52 9.18 -27.47
C ALA A 821 -32.51 10.31 -27.19
N PHE A 822 -32.70 11.47 -27.80
CA PHE A 822 -31.78 12.60 -27.62
C PHE A 822 -31.80 13.15 -26.18
N GLU A 823 -32.95 13.08 -25.50
CA GLU A 823 -33.06 13.44 -24.09
C GLU A 823 -32.25 12.50 -23.21
N ASP A 824 -32.25 11.20 -23.52
CA ASP A 824 -31.45 10.21 -22.78
C ASP A 824 -29.95 10.45 -22.94
N TRP A 825 -29.52 10.87 -24.13
CA TRP A 825 -28.15 11.30 -24.41
C TRP A 825 -27.78 12.54 -23.58
N SER A 826 -28.67 13.53 -23.49
CA SER A 826 -28.38 14.84 -22.90
C SER A 826 -28.28 14.83 -21.36
N ILE A 827 -28.88 13.84 -20.68
CA ILE A 827 -28.97 13.79 -19.21
C ILE A 827 -27.58 13.77 -18.53
N PRO A 828 -26.69 12.78 -18.79
CA PRO A 828 -25.36 12.76 -18.15
C PRO A 828 -24.51 13.97 -18.56
N LEU A 829 -24.56 14.34 -19.85
CA LEU A 829 -23.79 15.46 -20.39
C LEU A 829 -24.14 16.79 -19.71
N THR A 830 -25.42 17.02 -19.38
CA THR A 830 -25.82 18.27 -18.71
C THR A 830 -25.19 18.38 -17.31
N ALA A 831 -25.17 17.29 -16.54
CA ALA A 831 -24.62 17.30 -15.18
C ALA A 831 -23.08 17.38 -15.18
N GLU A 832 -22.43 16.59 -16.03
CA GLU A 832 -20.98 16.38 -16.00
C GLU A 832 -20.21 17.26 -16.98
N VAL A 833 -20.72 17.46 -18.21
CA VAL A 833 -20.03 18.32 -19.19
C VAL A 833 -20.34 19.79 -18.90
N ASN A 834 -21.61 20.18 -18.98
CA ASN A 834 -22.00 21.59 -18.78
C ASN A 834 -21.71 22.03 -17.34
N GLY A 835 -22.02 21.17 -16.37
CA GLY A 835 -21.76 21.46 -14.96
C GLY A 835 -20.28 21.69 -14.67
N THR A 836 -19.41 20.78 -15.10
CA THR A 836 -17.96 20.90 -14.84
C THR A 836 -17.34 22.03 -15.66
N TRP A 837 -17.84 22.30 -16.87
CA TRP A 837 -17.40 23.45 -17.65
C TRP A 837 -17.71 24.78 -16.97
N ASN A 838 -18.92 24.93 -16.42
CA ASN A 838 -19.28 26.13 -15.64
C ASN A 838 -18.41 26.29 -14.40
N LEU A 839 -18.13 25.19 -13.68
CA LEU A 839 -17.20 25.22 -12.54
C LEU A 839 -15.80 25.64 -12.99
N HIS A 840 -15.28 25.11 -14.10
CA HIS A 840 -14.00 25.53 -14.64
C HIS A 840 -13.98 27.03 -14.96
N GLN A 841 -15.00 27.55 -15.65
CA GLN A 841 -15.12 28.96 -15.99
C GLN A 841 -15.20 29.86 -14.75
N ALA A 842 -16.00 29.47 -13.75
CA ALA A 842 -16.16 30.24 -12.51
C ALA A 842 -14.86 30.32 -11.68
N PHE A 843 -14.00 29.31 -11.75
CA PHE A 843 -12.74 29.23 -11.02
C PHE A 843 -11.48 29.44 -11.88
N GLN A 844 -11.61 29.95 -13.11
CA GLN A 844 -10.48 30.10 -14.03
C GLN A 844 -9.38 31.02 -13.48
N ASN A 845 -9.75 32.03 -12.70
CA ASN A 845 -8.82 32.98 -12.09
C ASN A 845 -8.65 32.79 -10.57
N ALA A 846 -9.20 31.71 -10.01
CA ALA A 846 -9.12 31.42 -8.59
C ALA A 846 -7.86 30.63 -8.26
N ALA A 847 -7.19 30.98 -7.16
CA ALA A 847 -6.07 30.23 -6.62
C ALA A 847 -6.59 29.03 -5.81
N LEU A 848 -7.11 28.02 -6.51
CA LEU A 848 -7.49 26.73 -5.93
C LEU A 848 -6.24 25.91 -5.59
N ASP A 849 -6.33 25.13 -4.53
CA ASP A 849 -5.34 24.14 -4.11
C ASP A 849 -5.57 22.81 -4.85
N PHE A 850 -6.84 22.46 -5.12
CA PHE A 850 -7.23 21.27 -5.88
C PHE A 850 -8.56 21.42 -6.63
N PHE A 851 -8.72 20.66 -7.71
CA PHE A 851 -9.98 20.51 -8.46
C PHE A 851 -10.15 19.03 -8.84
N VAL A 852 -10.91 18.28 -8.04
CA VAL A 852 -11.04 16.82 -8.21
C VAL A 852 -12.40 16.50 -8.83
N MET A 853 -12.40 15.75 -9.93
CA MET A 853 -13.56 15.28 -10.67
C MET A 853 -13.72 13.78 -10.47
N PHE A 854 -14.92 13.34 -10.09
CA PHE A 854 -15.21 11.92 -9.97
C PHE A 854 -15.74 11.41 -11.30
N GLY A 855 -15.00 10.49 -11.90
CA GLY A 855 -15.40 9.73 -13.08
C GLY A 855 -15.73 8.28 -12.75
N SER A 856 -15.73 7.42 -13.75
CA SER A 856 -16.07 6.01 -13.61
C SER A 856 -15.29 5.15 -14.57
N ILE A 857 -14.95 3.93 -14.15
CA ILE A 857 -14.31 2.93 -15.02
C ILE A 857 -15.11 2.59 -16.28
N THR A 858 -16.38 3.00 -16.38
CA THR A 858 -17.26 2.70 -17.51
C THR A 858 -16.81 3.35 -18.81
N ASP A 859 -16.10 4.49 -18.77
CA ASP A 859 -15.58 5.14 -19.97
C ASP A 859 -14.29 4.48 -20.49
N ILE A 860 -13.47 3.96 -19.58
CA ILE A 860 -12.31 3.12 -19.86
C ILE A 860 -12.76 1.76 -20.39
N ALA A 861 -13.61 1.09 -19.62
CA ALA A 861 -13.98 -0.31 -19.80
C ALA A 861 -15.14 -0.51 -20.78
N GLY A 862 -15.90 0.54 -21.09
CA GLY A 862 -17.11 0.48 -21.90
C GLY A 862 -18.20 -0.39 -21.26
N MET A 863 -19.34 0.22 -20.90
CA MET A 863 -20.52 -0.54 -20.47
C MET A 863 -21.66 -0.43 -21.48
N ALA A 864 -22.20 -1.58 -21.89
CA ALA A 864 -23.34 -1.63 -22.78
C ALA A 864 -24.53 -0.87 -22.16
N GLY A 865 -25.06 0.11 -22.89
CA GLY A 865 -26.14 0.98 -22.43
C GLY A 865 -25.69 2.30 -21.78
N GLN A 866 -24.39 2.54 -21.65
CA GLN A 866 -23.85 3.75 -21.01
C GLN A 866 -22.95 4.59 -21.93
N CYS A 867 -23.20 4.61 -23.23
CA CYS A 867 -22.40 5.42 -24.15
C CYS A 867 -22.54 6.93 -23.90
N ASN A 868 -23.71 7.40 -23.43
CA ASN A 868 -23.94 8.78 -22.98
C ASN A 868 -23.11 9.13 -21.74
N TYR A 869 -23.10 8.25 -20.73
CA TYR A 869 -22.30 8.43 -19.52
C TYR A 869 -20.80 8.35 -19.81
N SER A 870 -20.38 7.40 -20.65
CA SER A 870 -18.98 7.28 -21.08
C SER A 870 -18.50 8.55 -21.79
N ALA A 871 -19.31 9.12 -22.69
CA ALA A 871 -18.98 10.36 -23.37
C ALA A 871 -18.79 11.54 -22.41
N ALA A 872 -19.60 11.63 -21.36
CA ALA A 872 -19.47 12.65 -20.32
C ALA A 872 -18.18 12.49 -19.48
N ASN A 873 -17.82 11.25 -19.13
CA ASN A 873 -16.60 10.94 -18.38
C ASN A 873 -15.32 11.22 -19.20
N THR A 874 -15.31 10.86 -20.49
CA THR A 874 -14.18 11.18 -21.37
C THR A 874 -13.97 12.70 -21.51
N PHE A 875 -15.02 13.51 -21.41
CA PHE A 875 -14.90 14.97 -21.38
C PHE A 875 -14.16 15.46 -20.11
N ILE A 876 -14.48 14.95 -18.92
CA ILE A 876 -13.81 15.41 -17.69
C ILE A 876 -12.32 15.03 -17.69
N HIS A 877 -11.95 13.90 -18.31
CA HIS A 877 -10.54 13.54 -18.54
C HIS A 877 -9.84 14.57 -19.44
N ALA A 878 -10.48 14.96 -20.55
CA ALA A 878 -9.95 15.98 -21.45
C ALA A 878 -9.86 17.36 -20.76
N LEU A 879 -10.84 17.70 -19.93
CA LEU A 879 -10.85 18.95 -19.16
C LEU A 879 -9.73 19.00 -18.12
N ALA A 880 -9.42 17.88 -17.46
CA ALA A 880 -8.30 17.81 -16.52
C ALA A 880 -6.98 18.17 -17.22
N ARG A 881 -6.72 17.56 -18.39
CA ARG A 881 -5.54 17.86 -19.22
C ARG A 881 -5.54 19.32 -19.70
N HIS A 882 -6.71 19.86 -20.06
CA HIS A 882 -6.84 21.26 -20.46
C HIS A 882 -6.47 22.21 -19.32
N ARG A 883 -6.97 21.97 -18.10
CA ARG A 883 -6.64 22.77 -16.91
C ARG A 883 -5.14 22.72 -16.58
N HIS A 884 -4.52 21.54 -16.67
CA HIS A 884 -3.06 21.43 -16.51
C HIS A 884 -2.27 22.18 -17.56
N ALA A 885 -2.72 22.18 -18.82
CA ALA A 885 -2.09 22.98 -19.87
C ALA A 885 -2.17 24.50 -19.59
N LEU A 886 -3.12 24.93 -18.75
CA LEU A 886 -3.25 26.30 -18.24
C LEU A 886 -2.51 26.52 -16.90
N GLY A 887 -1.81 25.52 -16.36
CA GLY A 887 -1.16 25.57 -15.05
C GLY A 887 -2.13 25.59 -13.86
N GLN A 888 -3.37 25.15 -14.06
CA GLN A 888 -4.41 25.11 -13.03
C GLN A 888 -4.53 23.69 -12.46
N PRO A 889 -4.90 23.53 -11.17
CA PRO A 889 -5.05 22.21 -10.61
C PRO A 889 -6.22 21.45 -11.22
N ALA A 890 -6.05 20.15 -11.45
CA ALA A 890 -7.10 19.23 -11.85
C ALA A 890 -6.73 17.77 -11.57
N SER A 891 -7.70 16.98 -11.16
CA SER A 891 -7.51 15.55 -10.95
C SER A 891 -8.78 14.78 -11.27
N VAL A 892 -8.63 13.53 -11.69
CA VAL A 892 -9.75 12.62 -12.00
C VAL A 892 -9.62 11.35 -11.18
N LEU A 893 -10.70 10.97 -10.52
CA LEU A 893 -10.85 9.67 -9.87
C LEU A 893 -11.89 8.84 -10.61
N ASP A 894 -11.46 7.85 -11.40
CA ASP A 894 -12.38 6.90 -12.00
C ASP A 894 -12.69 5.77 -11.02
N LEU A 895 -13.94 5.67 -10.62
CA LEU A 895 -14.39 4.67 -9.65
C LEU A 895 -15.07 3.48 -10.32
N GLY A 896 -14.62 2.28 -9.93
CA GLY A 896 -15.38 1.04 -10.00
C GLY A 896 -16.53 0.97 -9.00
N PRO A 897 -17.19 -0.20 -8.88
CA PRO A 897 -18.32 -0.34 -7.97
C PRO A 897 -17.86 -0.20 -6.51
N VAL A 898 -18.53 0.66 -5.75
CA VAL A 898 -18.23 0.87 -4.32
C VAL A 898 -19.22 0.06 -3.48
N ALA A 899 -18.70 -0.83 -2.60
CA ALA A 899 -19.51 -1.77 -1.84
C ALA A 899 -20.36 -1.10 -0.76
N ASP A 900 -19.73 -0.27 0.06
CA ASP A 900 -20.32 0.15 1.33
C ASP A 900 -21.21 1.40 1.20
N ILE A 901 -20.97 2.21 0.17
CA ILE A 901 -21.55 3.55 0.00
C ILE A 901 -21.75 3.89 -1.48
N GLY A 902 -22.73 4.73 -1.80
CA GLY A 902 -22.92 5.28 -3.15
C GLY A 902 -24.18 4.77 -3.86
N TYR A 903 -24.16 4.76 -5.20
CA TYR A 903 -25.31 4.35 -6.01
C TYR A 903 -25.48 2.83 -6.06
N VAL A 904 -24.37 2.10 -6.31
CA VAL A 904 -24.37 0.63 -6.48
C VAL A 904 -24.85 -0.07 -5.21
N SER A 905 -24.41 0.35 -4.02
CA SER A 905 -24.81 -0.26 -2.75
C SER A 905 -26.32 -0.17 -2.46
N ARG A 906 -27.05 0.72 -3.15
CA ARG A 906 -28.51 0.86 -3.04
C ARG A 906 -29.28 0.10 -4.13
N CYS A 907 -28.58 -0.66 -4.98
CA CYS A 907 -29.17 -1.39 -6.10
C CYS A 907 -28.72 -2.86 -6.08
N PRO A 908 -29.44 -3.75 -5.37
CA PRO A 908 -29.07 -5.16 -5.20
C PRO A 908 -28.83 -5.93 -6.51
N GLU A 909 -29.57 -5.58 -7.56
CA GLU A 909 -29.42 -6.21 -8.88
C GLU A 909 -28.12 -5.83 -9.59
N LEU A 910 -27.62 -4.60 -9.39
CA LEU A 910 -26.31 -4.18 -9.88
C LEU A 910 -25.19 -4.87 -9.10
N VAL A 911 -25.35 -5.03 -7.79
CA VAL A 911 -24.39 -5.77 -6.95
C VAL A 911 -24.24 -7.20 -7.47
N LYS A 912 -25.34 -7.94 -7.66
CA LYS A 912 -25.30 -9.31 -8.22
C LYS A 912 -24.67 -9.36 -9.61
N THR A 913 -24.97 -8.38 -10.46
CA THR A 913 -24.45 -8.33 -11.82
C THR A 913 -22.93 -8.09 -11.83
N PHE A 914 -22.45 -7.17 -10.99
CA PHE A 914 -21.02 -6.85 -10.88
C PHE A 914 -20.23 -7.95 -10.18
N SER A 915 -20.74 -8.56 -9.10
CA SER A 915 -20.07 -9.68 -8.44
C SER A 915 -20.10 -10.97 -9.28
N GLY A 916 -21.19 -11.23 -10.01
CA GLY A 916 -21.39 -12.50 -10.72
C GLY A 916 -20.91 -12.48 -12.17
N ARG A 917 -21.50 -11.61 -13.01
CA ARG A 917 -21.29 -11.65 -14.47
C ARG A 917 -19.97 -10.99 -14.90
N PHE A 918 -19.60 -9.90 -14.24
CA PHE A 918 -18.41 -9.12 -14.58
C PHE A 918 -17.23 -9.38 -13.63
N GLU A 919 -17.51 -9.99 -12.47
CA GLU A 919 -16.55 -10.28 -11.40
C GLU A 919 -15.71 -9.05 -11.01
N PHE A 920 -16.32 -7.86 -10.98
CA PHE A 920 -15.62 -6.64 -10.58
C PHE A 920 -15.28 -6.66 -9.10
N GLN A 921 -14.06 -6.22 -8.78
CA GLN A 921 -13.68 -5.97 -7.40
C GLN A 921 -14.41 -4.75 -6.87
N PHE A 922 -15.04 -4.90 -5.71
CA PHE A 922 -15.68 -3.79 -5.05
C PHE A 922 -14.66 -2.96 -4.26
N ILE A 923 -14.80 -1.65 -4.39
CA ILE A 923 -13.98 -0.67 -3.68
C ILE A 923 -14.59 -0.41 -2.32
N ARG A 924 -13.74 -0.36 -1.29
CA ARG A 924 -14.11 0.03 0.07
C ARG A 924 -13.99 1.53 0.26
N LYS A 925 -14.74 2.07 1.23
CA LYS A 925 -14.69 3.50 1.58
C LYS A 925 -13.25 4.01 1.80
N ARG A 926 -12.40 3.23 2.48
CA ARG A 926 -11.03 3.65 2.82
C ARG A 926 -10.14 3.79 1.58
N GLU A 927 -10.22 2.85 0.64
CA GLU A 927 -9.44 2.89 -0.60
C GLU A 927 -9.80 4.12 -1.45
N MET A 928 -11.09 4.46 -1.52
CA MET A 928 -11.54 5.71 -2.16
C MET A 928 -10.93 6.95 -1.50
N LEU A 929 -10.96 7.03 -0.16
CA LEU A 929 -10.40 8.19 0.56
C LEU A 929 -8.88 8.28 0.41
N ASP A 930 -8.20 7.14 0.33
CA ASP A 930 -6.75 7.08 0.10
C ASP A 930 -6.39 7.61 -1.29
N ALA A 931 -7.14 7.23 -2.33
CA ALA A 931 -6.97 7.81 -3.67
C ALA A 931 -7.31 9.30 -3.71
N VAL A 932 -8.37 9.74 -3.03
CA VAL A 932 -8.70 11.17 -2.94
C VAL A 932 -7.56 11.95 -2.27
N GLU A 933 -6.95 11.42 -1.21
CA GLU A 933 -5.79 12.06 -0.57
C GLU A 933 -4.65 12.24 -1.58
N ALA A 934 -4.29 11.22 -2.34
CA ALA A 934 -3.25 11.34 -3.37
C ALA A 934 -3.60 12.38 -4.43
N LEU A 935 -4.84 12.36 -4.94
CA LEU A 935 -5.28 13.30 -5.97
C LEU A 935 -5.28 14.74 -5.48
N VAL A 936 -5.70 15.00 -4.23
CA VAL A 936 -5.64 16.35 -3.65
C VAL A 936 -4.19 16.81 -3.51
N TYR A 937 -3.29 15.93 -3.07
CA TYR A 937 -1.86 16.24 -2.93
C TYR A 937 -1.21 16.55 -4.28
N HIS A 938 -1.49 15.75 -5.29
CA HIS A 938 -0.88 15.86 -6.62
C HIS A 938 -1.60 16.85 -7.54
N SER A 939 -2.79 17.34 -7.21
CA SER A 939 -3.65 18.14 -8.10
C SER A 939 -2.98 19.33 -8.78
N SER A 940 -1.98 19.94 -8.13
CA SER A 940 -1.22 21.08 -8.65
C SER A 940 0.12 20.70 -9.30
N SER A 941 0.49 19.41 -9.32
CA SER A 941 1.74 18.91 -9.88
C SER A 941 1.68 18.95 -11.41
N ALA A 942 2.67 19.61 -12.03
CA ALA A 942 2.75 19.67 -13.48
C ALA A 942 2.87 18.26 -14.10
N LEU A 943 2.16 18.02 -15.21
CA LEU A 943 2.33 16.84 -16.06
C LEU A 943 3.83 16.67 -16.43
N GLY A 944 4.50 15.71 -15.81
CA GLY A 944 5.88 15.33 -16.14
C GLY A 944 7.00 15.86 -15.23
N SER A 945 6.72 16.25 -13.98
CA SER A 945 7.79 16.63 -13.01
C SER A 945 8.37 15.46 -12.20
N SER A 946 7.80 14.26 -12.25
CA SER A 946 8.33 13.10 -11.53
C SER A 946 9.20 12.22 -12.43
N ALA A 947 10.18 11.57 -11.83
CA ALA A 947 10.93 10.47 -12.43
C ALA A 947 10.06 9.22 -12.72
N ASN A 948 8.74 9.29 -12.48
CA ASN A 948 7.79 8.19 -12.59
C ASN A 948 7.10 8.21 -13.97
N GLN A 949 6.88 7.02 -14.54
CA GLN A 949 6.39 6.80 -15.90
C GLN A 949 4.85 6.92 -16.06
N TYR A 950 4.10 7.36 -15.03
CA TYR A 950 2.63 7.39 -15.00
C TYR A 950 2.05 8.69 -14.39
N ASP A 951 0.78 8.99 -14.71
CA ASP A 951 0.07 10.22 -14.32
C ASP A 951 -0.67 10.06 -12.98
N LEU A 952 -0.15 10.66 -11.91
CA LEU A 952 -0.75 10.64 -10.57
C LEU A 952 -1.97 11.56 -10.41
N ASN A 953 -2.30 12.37 -11.42
CA ASN A 953 -3.52 13.17 -11.40
C ASN A 953 -4.76 12.41 -11.90
N HIS A 954 -4.56 11.18 -12.38
CA HIS A 954 -5.62 10.32 -12.89
C HIS A 954 -5.49 8.94 -12.25
N ILE A 955 -6.34 8.68 -11.27
CA ILE A 955 -6.34 7.40 -10.54
C ILE A 955 -7.61 6.63 -10.89
N ILE A 956 -7.43 5.32 -11.12
CA ILE A 956 -8.51 4.38 -11.43
C ILE A 956 -8.56 3.36 -10.29
N LEU A 957 -9.69 3.25 -9.61
CA LEU A 957 -9.90 2.29 -8.52
C LEU A 957 -10.89 1.18 -8.94
N GLY A 958 -10.70 -0.01 -8.36
CA GLY A 958 -11.58 -1.17 -8.60
C GLY A 958 -11.45 -1.78 -9.99
N PHE A 959 -10.39 -1.44 -10.72
CA PHE A 959 -10.16 -1.89 -12.09
C PHE A 959 -9.09 -2.98 -12.13
N THR A 960 -9.50 -4.20 -11.82
CA THR A 960 -8.64 -5.39 -11.84
C THR A 960 -8.85 -6.23 -13.10
N PRO A 961 -7.88 -7.05 -13.51
CA PRO A 961 -7.97 -7.85 -14.72
C PRO A 961 -8.94 -9.05 -14.57
N THR A 962 -10.24 -8.76 -14.56
CA THR A 962 -11.33 -9.76 -14.54
C THR A 962 -11.35 -10.61 -15.81
N PRO A 963 -12.01 -11.79 -15.84
CA PRO A 963 -12.19 -12.56 -17.07
C PRO A 963 -12.76 -11.73 -18.22
N TRP A 964 -13.70 -10.82 -17.92
CA TRP A 964 -14.29 -9.94 -18.90
C TRP A 964 -13.27 -8.95 -19.50
N ILE A 965 -12.43 -8.32 -18.68
CA ILE A 965 -11.33 -7.45 -19.14
C ILE A 965 -10.32 -8.24 -19.98
N ARG A 966 -9.98 -9.47 -19.59
CA ARG A 966 -9.03 -10.33 -20.31
C ARG A 966 -9.52 -10.70 -21.71
N GLN A 967 -10.83 -10.82 -21.91
CA GLN A 967 -11.45 -11.21 -23.18
C GLN A 967 -11.73 -10.02 -24.13
N ARG A 968 -11.67 -8.79 -23.63
CA ARG A 968 -12.02 -7.58 -24.40
C ARG A 968 -11.02 -7.24 -25.51
N GLY A 969 -9.78 -7.72 -25.42
CA GLY A 969 -8.75 -7.49 -26.44
C GLY A 969 -8.20 -6.06 -26.51
N ASP A 970 -8.52 -5.20 -25.55
CA ASP A 970 -8.04 -3.81 -25.56
C ASP A 970 -6.54 -3.73 -25.25
N THR A 971 -5.76 -3.22 -26.22
CA THR A 971 -4.30 -3.09 -26.09
C THR A 971 -3.84 -2.14 -24.97
N ARG A 972 -4.69 -1.23 -24.49
CA ARG A 972 -4.38 -0.37 -23.33
C ARG A 972 -4.22 -1.20 -22.05
N LEU A 973 -4.86 -2.37 -22.00
CA LEU A 973 -4.90 -3.31 -20.86
C LEU A 973 -3.82 -4.39 -20.92
N ALA A 974 -2.96 -4.39 -21.94
CA ALA A 974 -1.98 -5.47 -22.17
C ALA A 974 -1.04 -5.69 -20.97
N ILE A 975 -0.55 -4.63 -20.32
CA ILE A 975 0.30 -4.75 -19.12
C ILE A 975 -0.47 -5.40 -17.96
N LEU A 976 -1.71 -4.98 -17.72
CA LEU A 976 -2.56 -5.54 -16.66
C LEU A 976 -2.89 -7.03 -16.90
N ARG A 977 -3.03 -7.45 -18.17
CA ARG A 977 -3.26 -8.86 -18.52
C ARG A 977 -2.05 -9.73 -18.14
N ASN A 978 -0.82 -9.28 -18.39
CA ASN A 978 0.38 -9.99 -17.97
C ASN A 978 0.47 -10.09 -16.43
N ARG A 979 0.14 -9.01 -15.72
CA ARG A 979 0.06 -9.01 -14.25
C ARG A 979 -0.92 -10.05 -13.71
N ALA A 980 -2.09 -10.17 -14.34
CA ALA A 980 -3.12 -11.15 -13.96
C ALA A 980 -2.63 -12.60 -14.09
N GLN A 981 -1.88 -12.90 -15.14
CA GLN A 981 -1.31 -14.24 -15.37
C GLN A 981 -0.29 -14.60 -14.29
N ARG A 982 0.54 -13.63 -13.87
CA ARG A 982 1.48 -13.78 -12.74
C ARG A 982 0.77 -14.07 -11.42
N GLN A 983 -0.26 -13.29 -11.09
CA GLN A 983 -1.01 -13.47 -9.83
C GLN A 983 -1.75 -14.82 -9.74
N GLN A 984 -2.13 -15.42 -10.88
CA GLN A 984 -2.71 -16.77 -10.90
C GLN A 984 -1.70 -17.89 -10.63
N GLN A 985 -0.40 -17.64 -10.81
CA GLN A 985 0.67 -18.61 -10.58
C GLN A 985 1.22 -18.56 -9.15
N ASP A 986 1.00 -17.47 -8.41
CA ASP A 986 1.42 -17.28 -7.02
C ASP A 986 0.21 -17.11 -6.09
N PRO A 987 -0.48 -18.20 -5.71
CA PRO A 987 -1.71 -18.15 -4.93
C PRO A 987 -1.53 -17.68 -3.47
N ASP A 988 -0.29 -17.52 -2.98
CA ASP A 988 -0.02 -17.23 -1.57
C ASP A 988 -0.10 -15.72 -1.20
N THR A 989 -0.45 -14.83 -2.13
CA THR A 989 -0.49 -13.37 -1.91
C THR A 989 -1.88 -12.73 -1.94
N VAL A 990 -2.94 -13.49 -2.20
CA VAL A 990 -4.32 -12.97 -2.07
C VAL A 990 -4.68 -12.93 -0.58
N ASP A 991 -5.31 -11.84 -0.13
CA ASP A 991 -5.83 -11.74 1.24
C ASP A 991 -7.08 -12.65 1.36
N ASP A 992 -6.89 -13.98 1.34
CA ASP A 992 -7.94 -15.02 1.23
C ASP A 992 -9.06 -14.87 2.27
N ILE A 993 -8.78 -14.15 3.36
CA ILE A 993 -9.74 -13.87 4.41
C ILE A 993 -10.82 -12.89 3.91
N VAL A 994 -10.46 -11.94 3.05
CA VAL A 994 -11.41 -10.98 2.46
C VAL A 994 -12.38 -11.70 1.53
N ASP A 995 -11.86 -12.57 0.66
CA ASP A 995 -12.69 -13.38 -0.24
C ASP A 995 -13.54 -14.38 0.56
N PHE A 996 -13.00 -14.94 1.63
CA PHE A 996 -13.73 -15.80 2.56
C PHE A 996 -14.91 -15.07 3.24
N VAL A 997 -14.72 -13.83 3.72
CA VAL A 997 -15.80 -13.04 4.33
C VAL A 997 -16.90 -12.73 3.30
N ALA A 998 -16.53 -12.32 2.09
CA ALA A 998 -17.49 -12.07 1.01
C ALA A 998 -18.25 -13.34 0.58
N GLN A 999 -17.58 -14.51 0.59
CA GLN A 999 -18.22 -15.79 0.32
C GLN A 999 -19.21 -16.17 1.43
N VAL A 1000 -18.85 -15.98 2.70
CA VAL A 1000 -19.74 -16.22 3.85
C VAL A 1000 -20.96 -15.30 3.82
N GLU A 1001 -20.83 -14.04 3.36
CA GLU A 1001 -21.97 -13.14 3.14
C GLU A 1001 -22.96 -13.69 2.10
N SER A 1002 -22.45 -14.37 1.07
CA SER A 1002 -23.27 -14.95 0.00
C SER A 1002 -23.80 -16.36 0.31
N GLU A 1003 -23.06 -17.14 1.11
CA GLU A 1003 -23.36 -18.54 1.46
C GLU A 1003 -23.00 -18.80 2.94
N PRO A 1004 -23.89 -18.43 3.90
CA PRO A 1004 -23.61 -18.56 5.33
C PRO A 1004 -23.32 -19.99 5.81
N GLU A 1005 -23.76 -21.01 5.06
CA GLU A 1005 -23.50 -22.42 5.36
C GLU A 1005 -22.01 -22.82 5.29
N LEU A 1006 -21.16 -21.98 4.66
CA LEU A 1006 -19.71 -22.17 4.62
C LEU A 1006 -19.07 -22.18 6.02
N LEU A 1007 -19.63 -21.46 6.98
CA LEU A 1007 -19.14 -21.42 8.37
C LEU A 1007 -19.24 -22.77 9.08
N ASN A 1008 -20.15 -23.65 8.64
CA ASN A 1008 -20.41 -24.94 9.27
C ASN A 1008 -19.51 -26.07 8.73
N ARG A 1009 -18.59 -25.77 7.79
CA ARG A 1009 -17.71 -26.78 7.19
C ARG A 1009 -16.44 -26.96 8.04
N PRO A 1010 -15.99 -28.20 8.30
CA PRO A 1010 -14.74 -28.46 9.04
C PRO A 1010 -13.49 -27.82 8.40
N SER A 1011 -13.49 -27.67 7.08
CA SER A 1011 -12.42 -26.99 6.34
C SER A 1011 -12.29 -25.50 6.68
N THR A 1012 -13.40 -24.85 7.08
CA THR A 1012 -13.46 -23.44 7.46
C THR A 1012 -12.83 -23.22 8.84
N GLU A 1013 -13.09 -24.14 9.76
CA GLU A 1013 -12.47 -24.16 11.09
C GLU A 1013 -10.95 -24.29 10.99
N GLU A 1014 -10.46 -25.25 10.17
CA GLU A 1014 -9.02 -25.41 9.91
C GLU A 1014 -8.39 -24.16 9.28
N PHE A 1015 -9.08 -23.52 8.32
CA PHE A 1015 -8.63 -22.28 7.69
C PHE A 1015 -8.47 -21.15 8.71
N LEU A 1016 -9.47 -20.93 9.57
CA LEU A 1016 -9.42 -19.89 10.62
C LEU A 1016 -8.33 -20.19 11.66
N ILE A 1017 -8.15 -21.45 12.08
CA ILE A 1017 -7.07 -21.86 12.99
C ILE A 1017 -5.70 -21.53 12.41
N VAL A 1018 -5.47 -21.84 11.12
CA VAL A 1018 -4.19 -21.56 10.46
C VAL A 1018 -3.94 -20.05 10.36
N LYS A 1019 -4.94 -19.25 9.99
CA LYS A 1019 -4.78 -17.79 9.85
C LYS A 1019 -4.57 -17.10 11.21
N VAL A 1020 -5.31 -17.47 12.25
CA VAL A 1020 -5.07 -17.00 13.64
C VAL A 1020 -3.70 -17.48 14.14
N GLY A 1021 -3.31 -18.71 13.81
CA GLY A 1021 -2.00 -19.28 14.15
C GLY A 1021 -0.83 -18.54 13.50
N HIS A 1022 -0.95 -18.14 12.23
CA HIS A 1022 0.03 -17.31 11.53
C HIS A 1022 0.17 -15.92 12.16
N MET A 1023 -0.93 -15.32 12.59
CA MET A 1023 -0.92 -14.05 13.32
C MET A 1023 -0.12 -14.15 14.63
N ILE A 1024 -0.26 -15.25 15.37
CA ILE A 1024 0.41 -15.45 16.67
C ILE A 1024 1.90 -15.82 16.51
N LYS A 1025 2.30 -16.46 15.41
CA LYS A 1025 3.64 -17.05 15.24
C LYS A 1025 4.59 -16.34 14.28
N SER A 1026 4.26 -15.17 13.72
CA SER A 1026 5.04 -14.60 12.60
C SER A 1026 6.56 -14.59 12.89
N PRO A 1027 7.38 -15.36 12.14
CA PRO A 1027 8.84 -15.31 12.25
C PRO A 1027 9.40 -14.07 11.55
N SER A 1028 10.58 -13.67 11.99
CA SER A 1028 11.45 -12.66 11.38
C SER A 1028 11.46 -12.72 9.83
N PRO A 1029 11.51 -11.58 9.11
CA PRO A 1029 11.30 -11.46 7.65
C PRO A 1029 12.41 -12.05 6.75
N ARG A 1030 13.18 -13.06 7.20
CA ARG A 1030 14.32 -13.63 6.45
C ARG A 1030 14.39 -15.16 6.43
N GLY A 1031 13.27 -15.86 6.27
CA GLY A 1031 13.28 -17.33 6.06
C GLY A 1031 12.14 -17.81 5.15
N PRO A 1032 12.29 -18.96 4.46
CA PRO A 1032 11.22 -19.54 3.67
C PRO A 1032 10.03 -19.90 4.56
N VAL A 1033 8.82 -19.51 4.13
CA VAL A 1033 7.56 -19.79 4.83
C VAL A 1033 7.29 -21.30 4.78
N VAL A 1034 7.54 -21.99 5.88
CA VAL A 1034 7.17 -23.40 6.05
C VAL A 1034 5.72 -23.44 6.54
N LYS A 1035 4.82 -24.18 5.85
CA LYS A 1035 3.46 -24.48 6.33
C LYS A 1035 3.55 -25.01 7.79
N PRO A 1036 2.97 -24.34 8.79
CA PRO A 1036 3.08 -24.80 10.16
C PRO A 1036 2.27 -26.08 10.36
N ASP A 1037 2.82 -27.00 11.16
CA ASP A 1037 2.11 -28.20 11.61
C ASP A 1037 0.93 -27.80 12.54
N LEU A 1038 -0.29 -28.21 12.18
CA LEU A 1038 -1.52 -28.00 12.97
C LEU A 1038 -1.37 -28.47 14.42
N LYS A 1039 -0.61 -29.54 14.69
CA LYS A 1039 -0.34 -30.02 16.05
C LYS A 1039 0.55 -29.07 16.84
N ALA A 1040 1.44 -28.35 16.18
CA ALA A 1040 2.34 -27.38 16.80
C ALA A 1040 1.67 -26.02 17.10
N LEU A 1041 0.53 -25.73 16.45
CA LEU A 1041 -0.35 -24.58 16.75
C LEU A 1041 -1.35 -24.90 17.86
N ALA A 1042 -1.81 -26.16 17.96
CA ALA A 1042 -2.74 -26.63 18.99
C ALA A 1042 -2.20 -26.57 20.43
N GLY A 1043 -0.87 -26.52 20.61
CA GLY A 1043 -0.23 -26.48 21.94
C GLY A 1043 -0.04 -25.10 22.54
N ILE A 1044 -0.46 -24.01 21.88
CA ILE A 1044 -0.28 -22.64 22.38
C ILE A 1044 -1.30 -22.35 23.49
N PRO A 1045 -0.87 -22.11 24.75
CA PRO A 1045 -1.78 -21.75 25.82
C PRO A 1045 -2.37 -20.36 25.57
N ILE A 1046 -3.70 -20.24 25.63
CA ILE A 1046 -4.38 -18.94 25.51
C ILE A 1046 -4.46 -18.32 26.90
N ASP A 1047 -3.72 -17.23 27.09
CA ASP A 1047 -3.91 -16.36 28.23
C ASP A 1047 -4.89 -15.23 27.90
N SER A 1048 -5.19 -14.44 28.92
CA SER A 1048 -6.01 -13.23 28.83
C SER A 1048 -5.60 -12.23 27.76
N LEU A 1049 -4.37 -12.31 27.23
CA LEU A 1049 -3.77 -11.35 26.33
C LEU A 1049 -3.83 -11.85 24.88
N ILE A 1050 -3.49 -13.11 24.62
CA ILE A 1050 -3.70 -13.79 23.33
C ILE A 1050 -5.19 -13.78 22.98
N ALA A 1051 -6.07 -13.90 23.98
CA ALA A 1051 -7.52 -13.74 23.81
C ALA A 1051 -7.91 -12.34 23.27
N ILE A 1052 -7.19 -11.29 23.68
CA ILE A 1052 -7.45 -9.91 23.25
C ILE A 1052 -6.90 -9.67 21.84
N GLU A 1053 -5.72 -10.21 21.53
CA GLU A 1053 -5.13 -10.15 20.19
C GLU A 1053 -5.98 -10.90 19.16
N ALA A 1054 -6.45 -12.10 19.51
CA ALA A 1054 -7.39 -12.86 18.68
C ALA A 1054 -8.72 -12.11 18.47
N ARG A 1055 -9.25 -11.45 19.51
CA ARG A 1055 -10.44 -10.60 19.41
C ARG A 1055 -10.23 -9.38 18.51
N ALA A 1056 -9.10 -8.68 18.66
CA ALA A 1056 -8.77 -7.51 17.86
C ALA A 1056 -8.59 -7.89 16.39
N TRP A 1057 -7.92 -9.02 16.13
CA TRP A 1057 -7.77 -9.59 14.80
C TRP A 1057 -9.12 -9.96 14.19
N ALA A 1058 -9.99 -10.68 14.92
CA ALA A 1058 -11.32 -11.07 14.44
C ALA A 1058 -12.19 -9.84 14.12
N ARG A 1059 -12.17 -8.83 14.98
CA ARG A 1059 -12.89 -7.57 14.72
C ARG A 1059 -12.39 -6.85 13.48
N LYS A 1060 -11.08 -6.83 13.23
CA LYS A 1060 -10.46 -6.09 12.12
C LYS A 1060 -10.54 -6.85 10.79
N ARG A 1061 -10.36 -8.16 10.80
CA ARG A 1061 -10.25 -9.01 9.60
C ARG A 1061 -11.56 -9.70 9.23
N LEU A 1062 -12.41 -10.01 10.22
CA LEU A 1062 -13.70 -10.69 10.01
C LEU A 1062 -14.91 -9.78 10.29
N GLY A 1063 -14.70 -8.59 10.89
CA GLY A 1063 -15.80 -7.69 11.26
C GLY A 1063 -16.62 -8.14 12.48
N VAL A 1064 -16.24 -9.25 13.13
CA VAL A 1064 -17.01 -9.87 14.21
C VAL A 1064 -16.57 -9.35 15.57
N GLN A 1065 -17.53 -8.97 16.43
CA GLN A 1065 -17.26 -8.72 17.84
C GLN A 1065 -17.40 -10.01 18.64
N ILE A 1066 -16.28 -10.50 19.18
CA ILE A 1066 -16.27 -11.68 20.05
C ILE A 1066 -16.06 -11.21 21.50
N SER A 1067 -16.86 -11.70 22.44
CA SER A 1067 -16.67 -11.32 23.84
C SER A 1067 -15.43 -11.99 24.44
N LEU A 1068 -14.77 -11.29 25.37
CA LEU A 1068 -13.62 -11.84 26.09
C LEU A 1068 -14.02 -13.07 26.92
N SER A 1069 -15.25 -13.08 27.46
CA SER A 1069 -15.82 -14.21 28.18
C SER A 1069 -15.93 -15.46 27.31
N ASP A 1070 -16.36 -15.34 26.05
CA ASP A 1070 -16.55 -16.49 25.15
C ASP A 1070 -15.21 -17.12 24.77
N ILE A 1071 -14.21 -16.29 24.48
CA ILE A 1071 -12.84 -16.74 24.20
C ILE A 1071 -12.24 -17.48 25.41
N THR A 1072 -12.48 -16.99 26.63
CA THR A 1072 -12.01 -17.63 27.85
C THR A 1072 -12.81 -18.88 28.24
N ALA A 1073 -14.09 -18.97 27.85
CA ALA A 1073 -14.95 -20.13 28.10
C ALA A 1073 -14.63 -21.31 27.17
N ALA A 1074 -14.12 -21.01 25.96
CA ALA A 1074 -13.78 -21.97 24.93
C ALA A 1074 -12.51 -22.82 25.22
N GLY A 1075 -11.79 -22.55 26.32
CA GLY A 1075 -10.71 -23.40 26.83
C GLY A 1075 -9.30 -22.82 26.66
N ASN A 1076 -8.28 -23.60 27.04
CA ASN A 1076 -6.91 -23.10 27.24
C ASN A 1076 -5.98 -23.25 26.01
N SER A 1077 -6.50 -23.58 24.83
CA SER A 1077 -5.69 -23.83 23.63
C SER A 1077 -6.34 -23.28 22.35
N LEU A 1078 -5.55 -22.89 21.35
CA LEU A 1078 -6.09 -22.37 20.07
C LEU A 1078 -7.13 -23.31 19.43
N TYR A 1079 -6.91 -24.62 19.55
CA TYR A 1079 -7.76 -25.66 18.99
C TYR A 1079 -9.14 -25.76 19.67
N SER A 1080 -9.25 -25.32 20.92
CA SER A 1080 -10.52 -25.29 21.65
C SER A 1080 -11.23 -23.93 21.51
N VAL A 1081 -10.46 -22.87 21.29
CA VAL A 1081 -10.98 -21.49 21.21
C VAL A 1081 -11.62 -21.16 19.87
N VAL A 1082 -11.07 -21.57 18.73
CA VAL A 1082 -11.71 -21.26 17.42
C VAL A 1082 -13.12 -21.86 17.29
N PRO A 1083 -13.40 -23.13 17.68
CA PRO A 1083 -14.77 -23.65 17.69
C PRO A 1083 -15.66 -23.15 18.85
N GLY A 1084 -15.08 -22.62 19.95
CA GLY A 1084 -15.86 -22.06 21.08
C GLY A 1084 -15.99 -20.54 21.09
N MET A 1085 -15.27 -19.83 20.20
CA MET A 1085 -15.72 -18.56 19.64
C MET A 1085 -17.01 -18.91 18.91
N SER A 1086 -18.17 -18.77 19.56
CA SER A 1086 -19.45 -18.95 18.88
C SER A 1086 -19.59 -17.82 17.87
N ILE A 1087 -18.95 -17.96 16.71
CA ILE A 1087 -19.24 -17.17 15.53
C ILE A 1087 -20.57 -17.73 15.04
N ASP A 1088 -21.64 -17.38 15.74
CA ASP A 1088 -22.98 -17.81 15.38
C ASP A 1088 -23.30 -17.20 14.01
N SER A 1089 -23.86 -18.01 13.11
CA SER A 1089 -24.32 -17.52 11.81
C SER A 1089 -25.31 -16.35 11.99
N ASP A 1090 -26.06 -16.36 13.09
CA ASP A 1090 -26.99 -15.31 13.47
C ASP A 1090 -26.29 -14.06 14.03
N GLU A 1091 -25.10 -14.16 14.64
CA GLU A 1091 -24.32 -13.00 15.12
C GLU A 1091 -23.55 -12.30 14.01
N ILE A 1092 -23.01 -13.05 13.03
CA ILE A 1092 -22.50 -12.45 11.79
C ILE A 1092 -23.66 -11.79 11.03
N ALA A 1093 -24.80 -12.46 10.90
CA ALA A 1093 -25.99 -11.89 10.27
C ALA A 1093 -26.57 -10.69 11.05
N ALA A 1094 -26.42 -10.62 12.38
CA ALA A 1094 -26.87 -9.50 13.21
C ALA A 1094 -25.86 -8.34 13.28
N ALA A 1095 -24.55 -8.59 13.19
CA ALA A 1095 -23.52 -7.57 13.07
C ALA A 1095 -23.55 -6.90 11.68
N LEU A 1096 -23.90 -7.67 10.65
CA LEU A 1096 -24.21 -7.19 9.30
C LEU A 1096 -25.68 -6.74 9.16
N GLY A 1097 -26.53 -7.05 10.14
CA GLY A 1097 -27.98 -6.81 10.14
C GLY A 1097 -28.43 -5.35 10.01
N PRO A 1098 -27.74 -4.33 10.57
CA PRO A 1098 -28.07 -2.93 10.32
C PRO A 1098 -27.86 -2.50 8.87
N GLN A 1099 -27.03 -3.23 8.09
CA GLN A 1099 -26.88 -3.02 6.65
C GLN A 1099 -28.03 -3.66 5.85
N LEU A 1100 -28.74 -4.62 6.43
CA LEU A 1100 -29.94 -5.25 5.86
C LEU A 1100 -31.25 -4.53 6.23
N GLN A 1101 -31.30 -3.73 7.30
CA GLN A 1101 -32.51 -2.98 7.70
C GLN A 1101 -32.59 -1.54 7.17
N ALA A 1102 -31.60 -1.10 6.37
CA ALA A 1102 -31.70 0.10 5.53
C ALA A 1102 -31.95 -0.26 4.05
N VAL A 1103 -32.68 -1.36 3.80
CA VAL A 1103 -33.24 -1.74 2.49
C VAL A 1103 -34.71 -1.39 2.44
#